data_AF-A0A133KFY3-F1
#
_entry.id   AF-A0A133KFY3-F1
#
_cell.length_a   1.000
_cell.length_b   1.000
_cell.length_c   1.000
_cell.angle_alpha   90.00
_cell.angle_beta   90.00
_cell.angle_gamma   90.00
#
_symmetry.space_group_name_H-M   'P 1'
#
loop_
_entity.id
_entity.type
_entity.pdbx_description
1 polymer ?
#
loop_
_entity_poly.entity_id
_entity_poly.type
_entity_poly.pdbx_seq_one_letter_code
_entity_poly.pdbx_strand_id
1 'polypeptide(L)'
;MTYDKYLIDDIGERRERKNQYILDSIKAEESGGPKIDPQNHPYNQKLKAYEEKKKDLLNKASEKAKNDPNYKIDQKYLRDLYYTRSIANDMLAFYEQNKDLSYDSELDYKLCKLDYEQIPKIIENDLQLKSQLERANNRLEKLTTDEIEKNKKLIEADRDVLKDKFEADNNNLKESFEGGRISKKAFQSEKEQLKQKFKDQNKRLNYRNPEVSLKEEIASIKYKIEKDYKKEMKILEADKAEARRRTPVEVEKTSAYRSIISLPIPGLGQFLNGQWQKGLLFLLGTLFIYLIAIPYALGFGNYQGEGIAGLISLAAGGKRLDRSILFMIEGILAIVFITFSFLIYVLSFKDVRSVEKKEMAGIRPNNFFETKKMLRTDGFPFLITAPALIVIIFIVIVPILTAIMISFTNMDPQHQNKFTWIGLNNYITIAKGQGIAGQAFWHIFAWTIIWTILASTLAIVLGFIFALLVNNERIRGKKFFRTVYLLPWAIPAFITIMFFSIMTSRGGVIAEAINSLFHLSLDIKNNTYQTRATLILLQGWLGHSYIFLLTTGVLQAIPKDLYEAASIDGATGAQRTFKITIPLVLFQIAPMLINQYTFNFNNFSIIYLYNQGGPFNPEVYGNLAGSSDILISYIYKLTMENQYQAIGAAITVFISIILIIISYFGYKNSSAFKEY
;
A
#
# COMPACT_ATOMS: atom_id res chain seq x y z
N MET A 1 19.09 -39.13 8.04
CA MET A 1 18.23 -37.96 8.36
C MET A 1 17.13 -38.53 9.20
N THR A 2 17.24 -38.34 10.50
CA THR A 2 16.38 -38.94 11.52
C THR A 2 15.00 -38.28 11.48
N TYR A 3 13.95 -39.08 11.54
CA TYR A 3 12.60 -38.57 11.78
C TYR A 3 12.55 -37.96 13.18
N ASP A 4 11.98 -36.76 13.32
CA ASP A 4 11.76 -36.18 14.65
C ASP A 4 10.68 -36.99 15.39
N LYS A 5 10.87 -37.24 16.68
CA LYS A 5 9.94 -38.02 17.52
C LYS A 5 8.60 -37.30 17.70
N TYR A 6 8.60 -35.97 17.62
CA TYR A 6 7.42 -35.13 17.78
C TYR A 6 7.09 -34.37 16.49
N LEU A 7 5.82 -34.06 16.33
CA LEU A 7 5.28 -33.13 15.34
C LEU A 7 4.89 -31.83 16.03
N ILE A 8 4.80 -30.76 15.25
CA ILE A 8 4.32 -29.45 15.67
C ILE A 8 3.07 -29.13 14.85
N ASP A 9 1.97 -28.77 15.52
CA ASP A 9 0.78 -28.26 14.84
C ASP A 9 0.93 -26.77 14.46
N ASP A 10 0.00 -26.21 13.70
CA ASP A 10 0.13 -24.81 13.21
C ASP A 10 0.04 -23.77 14.35
N ILE A 11 -0.36 -24.18 15.56
CA ILE A 11 -0.45 -23.34 16.76
C ILE A 11 0.84 -23.45 17.60
N GLY A 12 1.75 -24.37 17.25
CA GLY A 12 3.02 -24.57 17.93
C GLY A 12 2.98 -25.63 19.04
N GLU A 13 1.88 -26.38 19.19
CA GLU A 13 1.81 -27.45 20.17
C GLU A 13 2.55 -28.70 19.66
N ARG A 14 3.32 -29.32 20.56
CA ARG A 14 3.99 -30.58 20.26
C ARG A 14 3.02 -31.76 20.36
N ARG A 15 3.06 -32.64 19.38
CA ARG A 15 2.20 -33.81 19.24
C ARG A 15 3.05 -35.05 19.01
N GLU A 16 2.69 -36.17 19.62
CA GLU A 16 3.37 -37.46 19.36
C GLU A 16 2.99 -38.00 17.98
N ARG A 17 3.88 -38.75 17.32
CA ARG A 17 3.49 -39.41 16.06
C ARG A 17 2.46 -40.51 16.30
N LYS A 18 1.47 -40.61 15.42
CA LYS A 18 0.54 -41.74 15.30
C LYS A 18 1.05 -42.81 14.32
N ASN A 19 1.91 -42.42 13.37
CA ASN A 19 2.49 -43.37 12.42
C ASN A 19 3.49 -44.32 13.09
N GLN A 20 3.03 -45.55 13.34
CA GLN A 20 3.81 -46.58 14.01
C GLN A 20 5.02 -47.03 13.17
N TYR A 21 4.92 -47.04 11.84
CA TYR A 21 6.05 -47.37 10.97
C TYR A 21 7.21 -46.38 11.15
N ILE A 22 6.91 -45.08 11.23
CA ILE A 22 7.93 -44.06 11.48
C ILE A 22 8.53 -44.22 12.88
N LEU A 23 7.69 -44.45 13.90
CA LEU A 23 8.17 -44.67 15.28
C LEU A 23 9.10 -45.88 15.40
N ASP A 24 8.75 -47.00 14.76
CA ASP A 24 9.56 -48.20 14.78
C ASP A 24 10.84 -48.02 13.93
N SER A 25 10.76 -47.23 12.86
CA SER A 25 11.94 -46.84 12.06
C SER A 25 12.91 -45.96 12.86
N ILE A 26 12.42 -45.02 13.66
CA ILE A 26 13.23 -44.21 14.59
C ILE A 26 13.94 -45.13 15.59
N LYS A 27 13.19 -46.04 16.22
CA LYS A 27 13.76 -47.00 17.19
C LYS A 27 14.82 -47.91 16.57
N ALA A 28 14.59 -48.38 15.34
CA ALA A 28 15.57 -49.19 14.61
C ALA A 28 16.85 -48.40 14.30
N GLU A 29 16.73 -47.12 13.90
CA GLU A 29 17.89 -46.24 13.67
C GLU A 29 18.65 -45.94 14.98
N GLU A 30 17.95 -45.65 16.08
CA GLU A 30 18.54 -45.41 17.41
C GLU A 30 19.26 -46.63 18.00
N SER A 31 18.76 -47.84 17.70
CA SER A 31 19.33 -49.11 18.20
C SER A 31 20.35 -49.75 17.25
N GLY A 32 20.63 -49.15 16.09
CA GLY A 32 21.51 -49.73 15.06
C GLY A 32 20.94 -50.99 14.39
N GLY A 33 19.62 -51.17 14.44
CA GLY A 33 18.91 -52.30 13.84
C GLY A 33 18.76 -52.21 12.31
N PRO A 34 18.27 -53.29 11.67
CA PRO A 34 18.03 -53.32 10.23
C PRO A 34 16.90 -52.37 9.82
N LYS A 35 16.98 -51.86 8.59
CA LYS A 35 15.96 -50.98 8.01
C LYS A 35 14.64 -51.73 7.85
N ILE A 36 13.55 -51.15 8.36
CA ILE A 36 12.21 -51.74 8.30
C ILE A 36 11.65 -51.61 6.88
N ASP A 37 11.03 -52.69 6.38
CA ASP A 37 10.34 -52.68 5.09
C ASP A 37 8.98 -51.98 5.20
N PRO A 38 8.75 -50.86 4.48
CA PRO A 38 7.49 -50.13 4.53
C PRO A 38 6.29 -50.93 3.99
N GLN A 39 6.48 -51.83 3.02
CA GLN A 39 5.34 -52.51 2.38
C GLN A 39 4.73 -53.59 3.26
N ASN A 40 5.56 -54.25 4.08
CA ASN A 40 5.15 -55.35 4.94
C ASN A 40 4.83 -54.91 6.38
N HIS A 41 4.92 -53.61 6.69
CA HIS A 41 4.67 -53.12 8.03
C HIS A 41 3.16 -53.19 8.39
N PRO A 42 2.77 -53.75 9.55
CA PRO A 42 1.37 -53.93 9.93
C PRO A 42 0.54 -52.64 9.93
N TYR A 43 1.15 -51.50 10.31
CA TYR A 43 0.49 -50.19 10.26
C TYR A 43 0.16 -49.76 8.82
N ASN A 44 1.09 -49.92 7.87
CA ASN A 44 0.86 -49.51 6.48
C ASN A 44 -0.18 -50.39 5.80
N GLN A 45 -0.24 -51.69 6.14
CA GLN A 45 -1.31 -52.59 5.68
C GLN A 45 -2.68 -52.17 6.22
N LYS A 46 -2.77 -51.83 7.52
CA LYS A 46 -4.01 -51.31 8.13
C LYS A 46 -4.42 -49.96 7.51
N LEU A 47 -3.48 -49.07 7.27
CA LEU A 47 -3.72 -47.77 6.63
C LEU A 47 -4.27 -47.94 5.21
N LYS A 48 -3.65 -48.82 4.41
CA LYS A 48 -4.12 -49.14 3.06
C LYS A 48 -5.53 -49.75 3.06
N ALA A 49 -5.80 -50.70 3.96
CA ALA A 49 -7.14 -51.28 4.12
C ALA A 49 -8.18 -50.24 4.55
N TYR A 50 -7.80 -49.30 5.42
CA TYR A 50 -8.64 -48.14 5.79
C TYR A 50 -8.93 -47.26 4.56
N GLU A 51 -7.94 -46.91 3.75
CA GLU A 51 -8.12 -46.07 2.57
C GLU A 51 -9.01 -46.73 1.50
N GLU A 52 -8.82 -48.02 1.24
CA GLU A 52 -9.66 -48.79 0.30
C GLU A 52 -11.12 -48.85 0.78
N LYS A 53 -11.33 -49.15 2.07
CA LYS A 53 -12.68 -49.19 2.66
C LYS A 53 -13.32 -47.81 2.73
N LYS A 54 -12.55 -46.77 3.06
CA LYS A 54 -12.98 -45.36 3.02
C LYS A 54 -13.49 -45.00 1.63
N LYS A 55 -12.74 -45.35 0.58
CA LYS A 55 -13.11 -45.06 -0.82
C LYS A 55 -14.40 -45.78 -1.23
N ASP A 56 -14.53 -47.07 -0.90
CA ASP A 56 -15.75 -47.84 -1.18
C ASP A 56 -16.99 -47.26 -0.48
N LEU A 57 -16.87 -46.97 0.83
CA LEU A 57 -17.96 -46.38 1.61
C LEU A 57 -18.33 -44.97 1.12
N LEU A 58 -17.34 -44.13 0.77
CA LEU A 58 -17.60 -42.81 0.20
C LEU A 58 -18.34 -42.89 -1.14
N ASN A 59 -17.99 -43.86 -1.99
CA ASN A 59 -18.70 -44.07 -3.25
C ASN A 59 -20.16 -44.45 -3.00
N LYS A 60 -20.42 -45.41 -2.10
CA LYS A 60 -21.78 -45.82 -1.72
C LYS A 60 -22.59 -44.68 -1.10
N ALA A 61 -21.98 -43.94 -0.17
CA ALA A 61 -22.61 -42.76 0.45
C ALA A 61 -22.90 -41.67 -0.59
N SER A 62 -21.99 -41.43 -1.53
CA SER A 62 -22.19 -40.47 -2.62
C SER A 62 -23.30 -40.90 -3.58
N GLU A 63 -23.41 -42.18 -3.93
CA GLU A 63 -24.51 -42.69 -4.77
C GLU A 63 -25.86 -42.53 -4.07
N LYS A 64 -25.93 -42.92 -2.79
CA LYS A 64 -27.12 -42.74 -1.97
C LYS A 64 -27.52 -41.26 -1.85
N ALA A 65 -26.55 -40.38 -1.62
CA ALA A 65 -26.79 -38.94 -1.54
C ALA A 65 -27.30 -38.33 -2.85
N LYS A 66 -26.82 -38.82 -4.02
CA LYS A 66 -27.31 -38.37 -5.34
C LYS A 66 -28.73 -38.86 -5.65
N ASN A 67 -29.14 -39.99 -5.07
CA ASN A 67 -30.47 -40.57 -5.24
C ASN A 67 -31.53 -39.98 -4.29
N ASP A 68 -31.13 -39.19 -3.28
CA ASP A 68 -32.04 -38.52 -2.34
C ASP A 68 -32.95 -37.51 -3.09
N PRO A 69 -34.27 -37.48 -2.87
CA PRO A 69 -35.17 -36.49 -3.45
C PRO A 69 -34.70 -35.04 -3.22
N ASN A 70 -34.07 -34.75 -2.08
CA ASN A 70 -33.54 -33.43 -1.74
C ASN A 70 -32.32 -33.04 -2.60
N TYR A 71 -31.70 -33.99 -3.32
CA TYR A 71 -30.64 -33.72 -4.28
C TYR A 71 -31.18 -33.19 -5.62
N LYS A 72 -32.47 -33.38 -5.91
CA LYS A 72 -33.14 -32.91 -7.13
C LYS A 72 -33.65 -31.46 -7.03
N ILE A 73 -33.34 -30.76 -5.95
CA ILE A 73 -33.72 -29.36 -5.75
C ILE A 73 -32.93 -28.45 -6.71
N ASP A 74 -33.61 -27.51 -7.37
CA ASP A 74 -33.01 -26.56 -8.33
C ASP A 74 -31.95 -25.63 -7.71
N GLN A 75 -32.11 -25.33 -6.42
CA GLN A 75 -31.20 -24.46 -5.68
C GLN A 75 -29.90 -25.19 -5.37
N LYS A 76 -28.86 -24.94 -6.19
CA LYS A 76 -27.53 -25.56 -6.08
C LYS A 76 -26.96 -25.56 -4.65
N TYR A 77 -27.02 -24.44 -3.93
CA TYR A 77 -26.42 -24.36 -2.60
C TYR A 77 -27.10 -25.30 -1.59
N LEU A 78 -28.42 -25.42 -1.66
CA LEU A 78 -29.20 -26.28 -0.75
C LEU A 78 -28.98 -27.75 -1.10
N ARG A 79 -28.92 -28.07 -2.40
CA ARG A 79 -28.53 -29.39 -2.90
C ARG A 79 -27.16 -29.82 -2.37
N ASP A 80 -26.17 -28.93 -2.44
CA ASP A 80 -24.80 -29.21 -1.98
C ASP A 80 -24.77 -29.44 -0.45
N LEU A 81 -25.58 -28.71 0.33
CA LEU A 81 -25.76 -28.95 1.78
C LEU A 81 -26.40 -30.32 2.06
N TYR A 82 -27.48 -30.67 1.37
CA TYR A 82 -28.13 -31.97 1.55
C TYR A 82 -27.21 -33.14 1.18
N TYR A 83 -26.46 -33.01 0.10
CA TYR A 83 -25.44 -33.97 -0.31
C TYR A 83 -24.39 -34.17 0.78
N THR A 84 -23.84 -33.06 1.30
CA THR A 84 -22.80 -33.11 2.33
C THR A 84 -23.33 -33.68 3.65
N ARG A 85 -24.55 -33.31 4.06
CA ARG A 85 -25.23 -33.88 5.23
C ARG A 85 -25.39 -35.40 5.12
N SER A 86 -25.84 -35.88 3.96
CA SER A 86 -26.07 -37.31 3.72
C SER A 86 -24.76 -38.11 3.82
N ILE A 87 -23.68 -37.61 3.21
CA ILE A 87 -22.35 -38.21 3.33
C ILE A 87 -21.87 -38.19 4.78
N ALA A 88 -22.03 -37.06 5.48
CA ALA A 88 -21.58 -36.96 6.86
C ALA A 88 -22.29 -37.97 7.77
N ASN A 89 -23.60 -38.17 7.59
CA ASN A 89 -24.37 -39.17 8.34
C ASN A 89 -23.86 -40.60 8.11
N ASP A 90 -23.56 -40.97 6.86
CA ASP A 90 -23.16 -42.32 6.51
C ASP A 90 -21.68 -42.61 6.89
N MET A 91 -20.83 -41.58 6.88
CA MET A 91 -19.39 -41.73 7.12
C MET A 91 -18.96 -41.51 8.58
N LEU A 92 -19.76 -40.82 9.41
CA LEU A 92 -19.35 -40.43 10.77
C LEU A 92 -18.92 -41.61 11.63
N ALA A 93 -19.72 -42.68 11.68
CA ALA A 93 -19.42 -43.86 12.48
C ALA A 93 -18.14 -44.57 12.03
N PHE A 94 -17.92 -44.63 10.70
CA PHE A 94 -16.70 -45.21 10.14
C PHE A 94 -15.46 -44.38 10.50
N TYR A 95 -15.53 -43.05 10.38
CA TYR A 95 -14.42 -42.18 10.77
C TYR A 95 -14.16 -42.20 12.28
N GLU A 96 -15.20 -42.24 13.11
CA GLU A 96 -15.07 -42.32 14.56
C GLU A 96 -14.34 -43.57 15.01
N GLN A 97 -14.65 -44.73 14.41
CA GLN A 97 -13.98 -46.00 14.69
C GLN A 97 -12.49 -46.00 14.32
N ASN A 98 -12.08 -45.15 13.37
CA ASN A 98 -10.72 -45.13 12.81
C ASN A 98 -9.94 -43.84 13.13
N LYS A 99 -10.48 -42.95 13.97
CA LYS A 99 -9.88 -41.61 14.27
C LYS A 99 -8.47 -41.67 14.86
N ASP A 100 -8.12 -42.78 15.51
CA ASP A 100 -6.83 -42.96 16.17
C ASP A 100 -5.79 -43.65 15.27
N LEU A 101 -6.16 -44.05 14.05
CA LEU A 101 -5.26 -44.71 13.11
C LEU A 101 -4.15 -43.78 12.61
N SER A 102 -4.49 -42.56 12.19
CA SER A 102 -3.51 -41.57 11.74
C SER A 102 -4.03 -40.16 12.00
N TYR A 103 -3.18 -39.15 11.88
CA TYR A 103 -3.66 -37.77 11.93
C TYR A 103 -4.58 -37.40 10.75
N ASP A 104 -4.46 -38.08 9.61
CA ASP A 104 -5.38 -37.89 8.48
C ASP A 104 -6.77 -38.46 8.77
N SER A 105 -6.85 -39.65 9.40
CA SER A 105 -8.14 -40.21 9.81
C SER A 105 -8.78 -39.44 10.96
N GLU A 106 -7.99 -38.90 11.89
CA GLU A 106 -8.47 -37.97 12.91
C GLU A 106 -9.06 -36.70 12.28
N LEU A 107 -8.39 -36.15 11.26
CA LEU A 107 -8.87 -34.98 10.55
C LEU A 107 -10.16 -35.28 9.78
N ASP A 108 -10.25 -36.42 9.08
CA ASP A 108 -11.47 -36.87 8.41
C ASP A 108 -12.65 -36.91 9.37
N TYR A 109 -12.46 -37.49 10.57
CA TYR A 109 -13.48 -37.51 11.62
C TYR A 109 -13.89 -36.10 12.06
N LYS A 110 -12.92 -35.23 12.40
CA LYS A 110 -13.21 -33.86 12.85
C LYS A 110 -13.98 -33.07 11.79
N LEU A 111 -13.58 -33.17 10.51
CA LEU A 111 -14.26 -32.48 9.42
C LEU A 111 -15.68 -33.03 9.21
N CYS A 112 -15.84 -34.36 9.20
CA CYS A 112 -17.14 -35.01 9.07
C CYS A 112 -18.08 -34.69 10.24
N LYS A 113 -17.55 -34.60 11.46
CA LYS A 113 -18.31 -34.22 12.66
C LYS A 113 -18.81 -32.78 12.57
N LEU A 114 -17.96 -31.84 12.13
CA LEU A 114 -18.38 -30.45 11.90
C LEU A 114 -19.50 -30.36 10.86
N ASP A 115 -19.39 -31.12 9.77
CA ASP A 115 -20.44 -31.20 8.75
C ASP A 115 -21.73 -31.80 9.30
N TYR A 116 -21.64 -32.88 10.07
CA TYR A 116 -22.78 -33.53 10.73
C TYR A 116 -23.51 -32.60 11.71
N GLU A 117 -22.78 -31.81 12.51
CA GLU A 117 -23.36 -30.97 13.57
C GLU A 117 -23.89 -29.62 13.06
N GLN A 118 -23.24 -29.02 12.05
CA GLN A 118 -23.54 -27.65 11.63
C GLN A 118 -24.45 -27.60 10.41
N ILE A 119 -24.26 -28.46 9.39
CA ILE A 119 -25.05 -28.39 8.14
C ILE A 119 -26.56 -28.53 8.38
N PRO A 120 -27.05 -29.44 9.25
CA PRO A 120 -28.48 -29.50 9.56
C PRO A 120 -29.04 -28.18 10.09
N LYS A 121 -28.28 -27.46 10.93
CA LYS A 121 -28.68 -26.16 11.49
C LYS A 121 -28.78 -25.09 10.40
N ILE A 122 -27.86 -25.10 9.44
CA ILE A 122 -27.86 -24.19 8.29
C ILE A 122 -29.11 -24.42 7.42
N ILE A 123 -29.41 -25.69 7.14
CA ILE A 123 -30.61 -26.08 6.38
C ILE A 123 -31.89 -25.67 7.13
N GLU A 124 -31.95 -25.93 8.43
CA GLU A 124 -33.12 -25.60 9.25
C GLU A 124 -33.36 -24.09 9.30
N ASN A 125 -32.31 -23.28 9.49
CA ASN A 125 -32.41 -21.82 9.48
C ASN A 125 -32.92 -21.29 8.13
N ASP A 126 -32.40 -21.80 7.00
CA ASP A 126 -32.87 -21.44 5.67
C ASP A 126 -34.36 -21.79 5.45
N LEU A 127 -34.77 -23.00 5.86
CA LEU A 127 -36.17 -23.43 5.80
C LEU A 127 -37.08 -22.56 6.68
N GLN A 128 -36.64 -22.21 7.89
CA GLN A 128 -37.38 -21.32 8.79
C GLN A 128 -37.54 -19.92 8.18
N LEU A 129 -36.49 -19.33 7.62
CA LEU A 129 -36.55 -18.02 6.97
C LEU A 129 -37.46 -18.04 5.74
N LYS A 130 -37.45 -19.10 4.93
CA LYS A 130 -38.38 -19.27 3.81
C LYS A 130 -39.83 -19.40 4.27
N SER A 131 -40.09 -20.15 5.33
CA SER A 131 -41.43 -20.24 5.92
C SER A 131 -41.91 -18.89 6.46
N GLN A 132 -41.02 -18.12 7.12
CA GLN A 132 -41.33 -16.76 7.57
C GLN A 132 -41.64 -15.83 6.40
N LEU A 133 -40.87 -15.93 5.31
CA LEU A 133 -41.10 -15.16 4.09
C LEU A 133 -42.48 -15.45 3.49
N GLU A 134 -42.86 -16.73 3.38
CA GLU A 134 -44.17 -17.14 2.90
C GLU A 134 -45.30 -16.61 3.80
N ARG A 135 -45.16 -16.72 5.12
CA ARG A 135 -46.12 -16.15 6.08
C ARG A 135 -46.22 -14.63 5.99
N ALA A 136 -45.11 -13.93 5.72
CA ALA A 136 -45.10 -12.48 5.56
C ALA A 136 -45.77 -12.06 4.23
N ASN A 137 -45.52 -12.78 3.13
CA ASN A 137 -46.20 -12.55 1.86
C ASN A 137 -47.71 -12.80 1.98
N ASN A 138 -48.12 -13.91 2.61
CA ASN A 138 -49.53 -14.21 2.84
C ASN A 138 -50.23 -13.15 3.72
N ARG A 139 -49.52 -12.56 4.70
CA ARG A 139 -50.03 -11.43 5.49
C ARG A 139 -50.19 -10.17 4.65
N LEU A 140 -49.24 -9.90 3.75
CA LEU A 140 -49.28 -8.77 2.83
C LEU A 140 -50.43 -8.89 1.82
N GLU A 141 -50.70 -10.09 1.31
CA GLU A 141 -51.80 -10.34 0.37
C GLU A 141 -53.19 -10.24 1.02
N LYS A 142 -53.29 -10.53 2.32
CA LYS A 142 -54.54 -10.46 3.09
C LYS A 142 -54.90 -9.05 3.58
N LEU A 143 -54.02 -8.07 3.39
CA LEU A 143 -54.27 -6.68 3.82
C LEU A 143 -55.39 -6.06 2.99
N THR A 144 -56.41 -5.54 3.67
CA THR A 144 -57.51 -4.84 3.03
C THR A 144 -57.19 -3.36 2.81
N THR A 145 -57.75 -2.78 1.75
CA THR A 145 -57.57 -1.35 1.43
C THR A 145 -58.05 -0.45 2.57
N ASP A 146 -59.11 -0.84 3.28
CA ASP A 146 -59.69 -0.11 4.41
C ASP A 146 -58.74 -0.06 5.62
N GLU A 147 -58.03 -1.14 5.92
CA GLU A 147 -57.03 -1.18 6.99
C GLU A 147 -55.83 -0.28 6.68
N ILE A 148 -55.40 -0.24 5.42
CA ILE A 148 -54.30 0.62 4.96
C ILE A 148 -54.69 2.09 5.11
N GLU A 149 -55.90 2.46 4.65
CA GLU A 149 -56.36 3.84 4.67
C GLU A 149 -56.63 4.34 6.10
N LYS A 150 -57.20 3.50 6.97
CA LYS A 150 -57.43 3.81 8.39
C LYS A 150 -56.11 4.08 9.12
N ASN A 151 -55.09 3.23 8.92
CA ASN A 151 -53.79 3.43 9.53
C ASN A 151 -53.06 4.65 8.97
N LYS A 152 -53.21 4.95 7.68
CA LYS A 152 -52.63 6.16 7.06
C LYS A 152 -53.16 7.43 7.72
N LYS A 153 -54.47 7.52 7.96
CA LYS A 153 -55.10 8.66 8.65
C LYS A 153 -54.61 8.82 10.09
N LEU A 154 -54.49 7.71 10.84
CA LEU A 154 -53.91 7.70 12.19
C LEU A 154 -52.45 8.18 12.21
N ILE A 155 -51.64 7.74 11.23
CA ILE A 155 -50.23 8.13 11.12
C ILE A 155 -50.07 9.61 10.77
N GLU A 156 -50.94 10.16 9.91
CA GLU A 156 -50.96 11.59 9.58
C GLU A 156 -51.31 12.41 10.83
N ALA A 157 -52.32 12.02 11.60
CA ALA A 157 -52.66 12.67 12.86
C ALA A 157 -51.52 12.62 13.89
N ASP A 158 -50.87 11.46 14.06
CA ASP A 158 -49.70 11.32 14.95
C ASP A 158 -48.50 12.17 14.48
N ARG A 159 -48.34 12.32 13.16
CA ARG A 159 -47.27 13.13 12.56
C ARG A 159 -47.49 14.62 12.83
N ASP A 160 -48.73 15.08 12.79
CA ASP A 160 -49.09 16.46 13.13
C ASP A 160 -48.80 16.74 14.62
N VAL A 161 -49.22 15.85 15.53
CA VAL A 161 -48.88 15.95 16.96
C VAL A 161 -47.37 15.96 17.19
N LEU A 162 -46.61 15.13 16.47
CA LEU A 162 -45.16 15.10 16.54
C LEU A 162 -44.52 16.42 16.07
N LYS A 163 -45.08 17.02 15.02
CA LYS A 163 -44.62 18.29 14.46
C LYS A 163 -44.89 19.44 15.43
N ASP A 164 -46.10 19.50 16.00
CA ASP A 164 -46.46 20.50 17.01
C ASP A 164 -45.54 20.41 18.23
N LYS A 165 -45.25 19.19 18.69
CA LYS A 165 -44.29 18.97 19.79
C LYS A 165 -42.88 19.44 19.44
N PHE A 166 -42.40 19.15 18.23
CA PHE A 166 -41.09 19.61 17.78
C PHE A 166 -41.01 21.14 17.70
N GLU A 167 -42.06 21.80 17.22
CA GLU A 167 -42.14 23.26 17.17
C GLU A 167 -42.15 23.86 18.59
N ALA A 168 -42.92 23.29 19.51
CA ALA A 168 -42.93 23.68 20.92
C ALA A 168 -41.57 23.50 21.60
N ASP A 169 -40.93 22.34 21.44
CA ASP A 169 -39.60 22.06 21.99
C ASP A 169 -38.52 23.01 21.43
N ASN A 170 -38.59 23.31 20.13
CA ASN A 170 -37.67 24.23 19.46
C ASN A 170 -37.91 25.70 19.89
N ASN A 171 -39.14 26.09 20.16
CA ASN A 171 -39.47 27.40 20.71
C ASN A 171 -38.98 27.54 22.16
N ASN A 172 -39.22 26.55 23.02
CA ASN A 172 -38.70 26.50 24.39
C ASN A 172 -37.15 26.57 24.43
N LEU A 173 -36.51 25.87 23.50
CA LEU A 173 -35.05 25.91 23.34
C LEU A 173 -34.56 27.30 22.92
N LYS A 174 -35.30 27.97 22.03
CA LYS A 174 -35.02 29.35 21.60
C LYS A 174 -35.18 30.35 22.73
N GLU A 175 -36.27 30.25 23.51
CA GLU A 175 -36.49 31.09 24.70
C GLU A 175 -35.41 30.88 25.77
N SER A 176 -34.94 29.64 25.95
CA SER A 176 -33.86 29.33 26.90
C SER A 176 -32.53 29.95 26.47
N PHE A 177 -32.27 30.04 25.16
CA PHE A 177 -31.10 30.73 24.61
C PHE A 177 -31.22 32.25 24.70
N GLU A 178 -32.37 32.82 24.32
CA GLU A 178 -32.64 34.26 24.41
C GLU A 178 -32.65 34.75 25.87
N GLY A 179 -33.13 33.94 26.80
CA GLY A 179 -33.10 34.18 28.24
C GLY A 179 -31.75 33.89 28.92
N GLY A 180 -30.70 33.54 28.15
CA GLY A 180 -29.33 33.37 28.66
C GLY A 180 -29.09 32.13 29.53
N ARG A 181 -30.04 31.17 29.59
CA ARG A 181 -29.94 29.95 30.42
C ARG A 181 -29.00 28.89 29.81
N ILE A 182 -28.79 28.94 28.49
CA ILE A 182 -27.92 28.01 27.75
C ILE A 182 -26.94 28.75 26.83
N SER A 183 -25.75 28.17 26.63
CA SER A 183 -24.74 28.74 25.73
C SER A 183 -25.11 28.55 24.25
N LYS A 184 -24.57 29.40 23.36
CA LYS A 184 -24.77 29.28 21.90
C LYS A 184 -24.38 27.89 21.34
N LYS A 185 -23.34 27.26 21.92
CA LYS A 185 -22.89 25.92 21.51
C LYS A 185 -23.87 24.84 21.97
N ALA A 186 -24.40 24.96 23.19
CA ALA A 186 -25.43 24.05 23.70
C ALA A 186 -26.71 24.15 22.86
N PHE A 187 -27.18 25.37 22.58
CA PHE A 187 -28.33 25.63 21.70
C PHE A 187 -28.18 24.96 20.32
N GLN A 188 -27.03 25.13 19.66
CA GLN A 188 -26.79 24.50 18.35
C GLN A 188 -26.79 22.96 18.43
N SER A 189 -26.19 22.38 19.48
CA SER A 189 -26.16 20.93 19.68
C SER A 189 -27.55 20.35 19.96
N GLU A 190 -28.31 20.95 20.89
CA GLU A 190 -29.66 20.50 21.25
C GLU A 190 -30.63 20.65 20.09
N LYS A 191 -30.52 21.72 19.30
CA LYS A 191 -31.35 21.91 18.11
C LYS A 191 -31.15 20.80 17.09
N GLU A 192 -29.90 20.39 16.83
CA GLU A 192 -29.61 19.25 15.95
C GLU A 192 -30.11 17.92 16.56
N GLN A 193 -29.96 17.72 17.87
CA GLN A 193 -30.50 16.53 18.54
C GLN A 193 -32.03 16.45 18.44
N LEU A 194 -32.75 17.55 18.66
CA LEU A 194 -34.21 17.61 18.51
C LEU A 194 -34.64 17.31 17.07
N LYS A 195 -33.93 17.87 16.07
CA LYS A 195 -34.19 17.61 14.66
C LYS A 195 -33.97 16.15 14.29
N GLN A 196 -32.89 15.54 14.79
CA GLN A 196 -32.60 14.13 14.58
C GLN A 196 -33.65 13.24 15.26
N LYS A 197 -34.03 13.55 16.51
CA LYS A 197 -35.08 12.85 17.26
C LYS A 197 -36.43 12.91 16.54
N PHE A 198 -36.83 14.08 16.04
CA PHE A 198 -38.04 14.24 15.22
C PHE A 198 -37.98 13.38 13.96
N LYS A 199 -36.85 13.41 13.24
CA LYS A 199 -36.66 12.60 12.02
C LYS A 199 -36.78 11.10 12.31
N ASP A 200 -36.16 10.62 13.39
CA ASP A 200 -36.20 9.22 13.79
C ASP A 200 -37.61 8.79 14.24
N GLN A 201 -38.31 9.64 15.01
CA GLN A 201 -39.69 9.39 15.43
C GLN A 201 -40.66 9.40 14.24
N ASN A 202 -40.53 10.34 13.32
CA ASN A 202 -41.33 10.38 12.10
C ASN A 202 -41.09 9.14 11.22
N LYS A 203 -39.84 8.67 11.14
CA LYS A 203 -39.52 7.42 10.46
C LYS A 203 -40.18 6.21 11.14
N ARG A 204 -40.22 6.17 12.49
CA ARG A 204 -40.92 5.13 13.25
C ARG A 204 -42.42 5.09 12.96
N LEU A 205 -43.06 6.25 12.76
CA LEU A 205 -44.48 6.32 12.41
C LEU A 205 -44.77 5.63 11.06
N ASN A 206 -43.87 5.70 10.09
CA ASN A 206 -44.04 5.00 8.81
C ASN A 206 -44.12 3.47 8.97
N TYR A 207 -43.43 2.90 9.96
CA TYR A 207 -43.49 1.47 10.27
C TYR A 207 -44.77 1.05 11.01
N ARG A 208 -45.62 2.00 11.46
CA ARG A 208 -46.97 1.69 11.94
C ARG A 208 -47.91 1.33 10.80
N ASN A 209 -47.58 1.74 9.56
CA ASN A 209 -48.33 1.32 8.39
C ASN A 209 -48.07 -0.19 8.18
N PRO A 210 -49.09 -1.06 8.26
CA PRO A 210 -48.92 -2.50 8.13
C PRO A 210 -48.30 -2.92 6.80
N GLU A 211 -48.64 -2.23 5.70
CA GLU A 211 -48.11 -2.48 4.36
C GLU A 211 -46.61 -2.16 4.29
N VAL A 212 -46.20 -1.00 4.81
CA VAL A 212 -44.79 -0.58 4.85
C VAL A 212 -43.99 -1.50 5.76
N SER A 213 -44.53 -1.84 6.93
CA SER A 213 -43.90 -2.75 7.88
C SER A 213 -43.68 -4.15 7.29
N LEU A 214 -44.70 -4.71 6.64
CA LEU A 214 -44.59 -6.04 6.03
C LEU A 214 -43.66 -6.04 4.82
N LYS A 215 -43.67 -4.99 3.99
CA LYS A 215 -42.71 -4.85 2.88
C LYS A 215 -41.26 -4.80 3.39
N GLU A 216 -41.00 -4.07 4.46
CA GLU A 216 -39.69 -4.01 5.12
C GLU A 216 -39.32 -5.33 5.81
N GLU A 217 -40.26 -6.02 6.44
CA GLU A 217 -40.08 -7.37 7.00
C GLU A 217 -39.68 -8.37 5.89
N ILE A 218 -40.41 -8.38 4.77
CA ILE A 218 -40.12 -9.21 3.59
C ILE A 218 -38.73 -8.90 3.04
N ALA A 219 -38.38 -7.62 2.89
CA ALA A 219 -37.06 -7.20 2.41
C ALA A 219 -35.94 -7.68 3.34
N SER A 220 -36.14 -7.54 4.66
CA SER A 220 -35.22 -8.01 5.69
C SER A 220 -35.04 -9.54 5.67
N ILE A 221 -36.13 -10.30 5.55
CA ILE A 221 -36.08 -11.76 5.47
C ILE A 221 -35.36 -12.21 4.19
N LYS A 222 -35.67 -11.60 3.04
CA LYS A 222 -34.96 -11.88 1.76
C LYS A 222 -33.46 -11.62 1.89
N TYR A 223 -33.08 -10.52 2.54
CA TYR A 223 -31.68 -10.21 2.82
C TYR A 223 -31.03 -11.27 3.72
N LYS A 224 -31.70 -11.69 4.79
CA LYS A 224 -31.22 -12.75 5.70
C LYS A 224 -31.00 -14.07 4.96
N ILE A 225 -31.95 -14.52 4.15
CA ILE A 225 -31.80 -15.75 3.34
C ILE A 225 -30.52 -15.69 2.49
N GLU A 226 -30.21 -14.54 1.88
CA GLU A 226 -29.03 -14.41 1.04
C GLU A 226 -27.70 -14.32 1.83
N LYS A 227 -27.73 -13.73 3.02
CA LYS A 227 -26.51 -13.42 3.81
C LYS A 227 -26.21 -14.45 4.89
N ASP A 228 -27.21 -14.97 5.57
CA ASP A 228 -27.03 -15.89 6.70
C ASP A 228 -26.41 -17.19 6.23
N TYR A 229 -26.85 -17.76 5.11
CA TYR A 229 -26.19 -18.91 4.47
C TYR A 229 -24.69 -18.66 4.23
N LYS A 230 -24.33 -17.52 3.62
CA LYS A 230 -22.92 -17.17 3.34
C LYS A 230 -22.11 -16.99 4.62
N LYS A 231 -22.73 -16.43 5.66
CA LYS A 231 -22.13 -16.22 6.97
C LYS A 231 -21.88 -17.55 7.68
N GLU A 232 -22.88 -18.43 7.73
CA GLU A 232 -22.80 -19.73 8.37
C GLU A 232 -21.80 -20.65 7.65
N MET A 233 -21.81 -20.69 6.32
CA MET A 233 -20.78 -21.41 5.56
C MET A 233 -19.37 -20.91 5.85
N LYS A 234 -19.20 -19.61 6.05
CA LYS A 234 -17.90 -19.04 6.40
C LYS A 234 -17.48 -19.40 7.83
N ILE A 235 -18.42 -19.57 8.75
CA ILE A 235 -18.16 -20.07 10.11
C ILE A 235 -17.74 -21.54 10.02
N LEU A 236 -18.50 -22.38 9.31
CA LEU A 236 -18.17 -23.78 9.09
C LEU A 236 -16.77 -23.96 8.48
N GLU A 237 -16.44 -23.21 7.43
CA GLU A 237 -15.09 -23.24 6.83
C GLU A 237 -13.99 -22.73 7.78
N ALA A 238 -14.31 -21.77 8.66
CA ALA A 238 -13.37 -21.31 9.67
C ALA A 238 -13.11 -22.37 10.74
N ASP A 239 -14.14 -23.09 11.17
CA ASP A 239 -14.04 -24.18 12.14
C ASP A 239 -13.29 -25.39 11.53
N LYS A 240 -13.55 -25.71 10.26
CA LYS A 240 -12.79 -26.72 9.51
C LYS A 240 -11.32 -26.34 9.39
N ALA A 241 -11.02 -25.08 9.07
CA ALA A 241 -9.65 -24.56 9.02
C ALA A 241 -8.98 -24.58 10.41
N GLU A 242 -9.72 -24.40 11.50
CA GLU A 242 -9.20 -24.55 12.85
C GLU A 242 -8.91 -26.02 13.21
N ALA A 243 -9.81 -26.95 12.88
CA ALA A 243 -9.57 -28.38 13.04
C ALA A 243 -8.33 -28.84 12.26
N ARG A 244 -8.12 -28.34 11.04
CA ARG A 244 -6.92 -28.60 10.23
C ARG A 244 -5.66 -28.07 10.90
N ARG A 245 -5.68 -26.84 11.44
CA ARG A 245 -4.52 -26.22 12.10
C ARG A 245 -4.08 -26.94 13.38
N ARG A 246 -5.04 -27.51 14.11
CA ARG A 246 -4.79 -28.31 15.33
C ARG A 246 -4.44 -29.78 15.07
N THR A 247 -4.52 -30.24 13.83
CA THR A 247 -4.31 -31.65 13.49
C THR A 247 -3.09 -31.76 12.57
N PRO A 248 -1.93 -32.26 13.06
CA PRO A 248 -0.71 -32.39 12.27
C PRO A 248 -0.88 -33.21 10.99
N VAL A 249 0.08 -33.13 10.08
CA VAL A 249 0.26 -34.09 8.97
C VAL A 249 1.49 -34.94 9.21
N GLU A 250 1.41 -36.22 8.87
CA GLU A 250 2.55 -37.12 8.90
C GLU A 250 3.05 -37.36 7.48
N VAL A 251 4.31 -37.01 7.26
CA VAL A 251 5.01 -37.30 6.00
C VAL A 251 6.22 -38.18 6.26
N GLU A 252 6.44 -39.14 5.36
CA GLU A 252 7.63 -39.99 5.35
C GLU A 252 8.85 -39.31 4.70
N LYS A 253 8.68 -38.07 4.23
CA LYS A 253 9.74 -37.29 3.59
C LYS A 253 10.77 -36.82 4.60
N THR A 254 12.03 -37.00 4.26
CA THR A 254 13.18 -36.56 5.07
C THR A 254 13.87 -35.32 4.52
N SER A 255 13.59 -34.92 3.28
CA SER A 255 14.14 -33.71 2.68
C SER A 255 13.11 -32.97 1.82
N ALA A 256 13.27 -31.66 1.73
CA ALA A 256 12.41 -30.79 0.93
C ALA A 256 12.90 -30.78 -0.53
N TYR A 257 12.77 -31.91 -1.23
CA TYR A 257 13.25 -32.11 -2.60
C TYR A 257 12.33 -31.46 -3.65
N ARG A 258 11.04 -31.23 -3.38
CA ARG A 258 10.12 -30.63 -4.36
C ARG A 258 10.58 -29.22 -4.72
N SER A 259 11.10 -28.47 -3.74
CA SER A 259 11.70 -27.15 -3.94
C SER A 259 12.85 -27.15 -4.96
N ILE A 260 13.63 -28.22 -5.02
CA ILE A 260 14.77 -28.36 -5.95
C ILE A 260 14.27 -28.77 -7.34
N ILE A 261 13.41 -29.79 -7.40
CA ILE A 261 12.86 -30.29 -8.68
C ILE A 261 12.02 -29.22 -9.37
N SER A 262 11.28 -28.41 -8.61
CA SER A 262 10.46 -27.34 -9.16
C SER A 262 11.21 -26.07 -9.51
N LEU A 263 12.53 -26.00 -9.28
CA LEU A 263 13.31 -24.79 -9.49
C LEU A 263 13.20 -24.24 -10.93
N PRO A 264 13.24 -25.05 -12.00
CA PRO A 264 13.13 -24.54 -13.37
C PRO A 264 11.75 -23.95 -13.69
N ILE A 265 10.69 -24.41 -13.01
CA ILE A 265 9.30 -24.06 -13.33
C ILE A 265 8.63 -23.49 -12.07
N PRO A 266 8.72 -22.17 -11.84
CA PRO A 266 7.93 -21.49 -10.81
C PRO A 266 6.45 -21.89 -10.89
N GLY A 267 5.89 -22.33 -9.77
CA GLY A 267 4.52 -22.83 -9.67
C GLY A 267 4.38 -24.34 -9.63
N LEU A 268 5.33 -25.11 -10.20
CA LEU A 268 5.29 -26.57 -10.18
C LEU A 268 5.34 -27.11 -8.74
N GLY A 269 6.19 -26.54 -7.88
CA GLY A 269 6.32 -26.97 -6.49
C GLY A 269 5.08 -26.67 -5.65
N GLN A 270 4.39 -25.57 -5.92
CA GLN A 270 3.11 -25.25 -5.30
C GLN A 270 2.01 -26.22 -5.73
N PHE A 271 1.98 -26.66 -6.99
CA PHE A 271 1.10 -27.74 -7.43
C PHE A 271 1.41 -29.05 -6.72
N LEU A 272 2.69 -29.42 -6.60
CA LEU A 272 3.12 -30.62 -5.85
C LEU A 272 2.75 -30.57 -4.36
N ASN A 273 2.66 -29.37 -3.79
CA ASN A 273 2.21 -29.13 -2.41
C ASN A 273 0.67 -29.03 -2.26
N GLY A 274 -0.10 -29.24 -3.34
CA GLY A 274 -1.57 -29.16 -3.34
C GLY A 274 -2.13 -27.73 -3.34
N GLN A 275 -1.28 -26.71 -3.51
CA GLN A 275 -1.66 -25.29 -3.50
C GLN A 275 -1.88 -24.76 -4.93
N TRP A 276 -2.91 -25.27 -5.61
CA TRP A 276 -3.11 -25.05 -7.05
C TRP A 276 -3.29 -23.59 -7.47
N GLN A 277 -3.95 -22.75 -6.67
CA GLN A 277 -4.11 -21.32 -7.00
C GLN A 277 -2.78 -20.57 -6.93
N LYS A 278 -1.95 -20.87 -5.92
CA LYS A 278 -0.59 -20.32 -5.84
C LYS A 278 0.26 -20.83 -7.01
N GLY A 279 0.14 -22.11 -7.33
CA GLY A 279 0.81 -22.72 -8.49
C GLY A 279 0.47 -21.99 -9.79
N LEU A 280 -0.81 -21.71 -10.03
CA LEU A 280 -1.26 -20.97 -11.21
C LEU A 280 -0.71 -19.53 -11.26
N LEU A 281 -0.65 -18.84 -10.12
CA LEU A 281 -0.08 -17.50 -10.03
C LEU A 281 1.41 -17.49 -10.35
N PHE A 282 2.20 -18.41 -9.80
CA PHE A 282 3.62 -18.51 -10.12
C PHE A 282 3.87 -19.01 -11.54
N LEU A 283 2.94 -19.78 -12.13
CA LEU A 283 3.01 -20.23 -13.51
C LEU A 283 2.89 -19.06 -14.50
N LEU A 284 2.14 -18.00 -14.17
CA LEU A 284 2.20 -16.75 -14.94
C LEU A 284 3.61 -16.14 -14.95
N GLY A 285 4.32 -16.25 -13.82
CA GLY A 285 5.73 -15.89 -13.72
C GLY A 285 6.61 -16.73 -14.64
N THR A 286 6.39 -18.05 -14.71
CA THR A 286 7.07 -18.93 -15.68
C THR A 286 6.84 -18.49 -17.12
N LEU A 287 5.59 -18.16 -17.49
CA LEU A 287 5.28 -17.66 -18.83
C LEU A 287 6.02 -16.36 -19.12
N PHE A 288 6.06 -15.41 -18.17
CA PHE A 288 6.85 -14.19 -18.32
C PHE A 288 8.34 -14.49 -18.54
N ILE A 289 8.92 -15.39 -17.74
CA ILE A 289 10.35 -15.72 -17.83
C ILE A 289 10.70 -16.29 -19.20
N TYR A 290 9.98 -17.32 -19.65
CA TYR A 290 10.34 -18.08 -20.84
C TYR A 290 9.81 -17.48 -22.14
N LEU A 291 8.69 -16.75 -22.13
CA LEU A 291 8.11 -16.15 -23.34
C LEU A 291 8.51 -14.69 -23.55
N ILE A 292 8.92 -13.99 -22.49
CA ILE A 292 9.22 -12.56 -22.55
C ILE A 292 10.67 -12.30 -22.15
N ALA A 293 11.05 -12.57 -20.89
CA ALA A 293 12.34 -12.13 -20.36
C ALA A 293 13.54 -12.75 -21.05
N ILE A 294 13.57 -14.08 -21.20
CA ILE A 294 14.69 -14.79 -21.84
C ILE A 294 14.78 -14.45 -23.34
N PRO A 295 13.70 -14.55 -24.14
CA PRO A 295 13.75 -14.16 -25.56
C PRO A 295 14.20 -12.71 -25.76
N TYR A 296 13.65 -11.77 -24.99
CA TYR A 296 14.02 -10.36 -25.07
C TYR A 296 15.49 -10.12 -24.67
N ALA A 297 15.99 -10.83 -23.66
CA ALA A 297 17.40 -10.75 -23.29
C ALA A 297 18.35 -11.25 -24.38
N LEU A 298 17.91 -12.21 -25.19
CA LEU A 298 18.63 -12.74 -26.35
C LEU A 298 18.42 -11.90 -27.63
N GLY A 299 17.62 -10.83 -27.58
CA GLY A 299 17.36 -9.94 -28.72
C GLY A 299 16.09 -10.26 -29.51
N PHE A 300 15.32 -11.28 -29.13
CA PHE A 300 14.04 -11.58 -29.78
C PHE A 300 12.93 -10.63 -29.28
N GLY A 301 12.28 -9.93 -30.23
CA GLY A 301 11.25 -8.94 -29.90
C GLY A 301 11.80 -7.55 -29.55
N ASN A 302 13.12 -7.39 -29.59
CA ASN A 302 13.79 -6.10 -29.56
C ASN A 302 13.53 -5.32 -30.86
N TYR A 303 13.58 -4.00 -30.80
CA TYR A 303 13.50 -3.14 -31.98
C TYR A 303 14.80 -3.22 -32.82
N GLN A 304 15.97 -3.35 -32.18
CA GLN A 304 17.27 -3.48 -32.88
C GLN A 304 17.86 -4.90 -32.89
N GLY A 305 17.40 -5.79 -32.02
CA GLY A 305 17.68 -7.23 -32.12
C GLY A 305 18.89 -7.78 -31.36
N GLU A 306 19.51 -7.00 -30.45
CA GLU A 306 20.74 -7.45 -29.74
C GLU A 306 20.57 -7.73 -28.23
N GLY A 307 19.41 -7.42 -27.64
CA GLY A 307 19.15 -7.73 -26.22
C GLY A 307 20.22 -7.16 -25.29
N ILE A 308 20.76 -8.01 -24.42
CA ILE A 308 21.85 -7.63 -23.49
C ILE A 308 23.16 -7.30 -24.24
N ALA A 309 23.43 -7.95 -25.37
CA ALA A 309 24.65 -7.72 -26.14
C ALA A 309 24.74 -6.27 -26.67
N GLY A 310 23.58 -5.64 -26.89
CA GLY A 310 23.47 -4.24 -27.31
C GLY A 310 24.10 -3.25 -26.34
N LEU A 311 24.21 -3.58 -25.04
CA LEU A 311 24.90 -2.74 -24.05
C LEU A 311 26.41 -2.69 -24.29
N ILE A 312 26.98 -3.78 -24.80
CA ILE A 312 28.41 -3.88 -25.03
C ILE A 312 28.74 -3.23 -26.37
N SER A 313 27.97 -3.56 -27.41
CA SER A 313 28.22 -3.09 -28.77
C SER A 313 27.90 -1.60 -28.95
N LEU A 314 26.84 -1.06 -28.31
CA LEU A 314 26.31 0.28 -28.56
C LEU A 314 26.18 0.62 -30.07
N ALA A 315 25.76 -0.35 -30.88
CA ALA A 315 25.69 -0.24 -32.35
C ALA A 315 27.06 -0.06 -33.05
N ALA A 316 28.16 -0.49 -32.43
CA ALA A 316 29.48 -0.53 -33.06
C ALA A 316 29.44 -1.40 -34.33
N GLY A 317 29.82 -0.82 -35.47
CA GLY A 317 29.74 -1.50 -36.77
C GLY A 317 28.33 -1.63 -37.37
N GLY A 318 27.30 -1.11 -36.69
CA GLY A 318 25.91 -1.11 -37.17
C GLY A 318 25.65 -0.13 -38.33
N LYS A 319 24.46 -0.20 -38.92
CA LYS A 319 24.01 0.66 -40.03
C LYS A 319 24.03 2.13 -39.64
N ARG A 320 23.98 3.04 -40.63
CA ARG A 320 24.03 4.49 -40.40
C ARG A 320 22.84 5.04 -39.60
N LEU A 321 21.68 4.38 -39.69
CA LEU A 321 20.46 4.77 -38.98
C LEU A 321 20.40 4.23 -37.53
N ASP A 322 21.32 3.35 -37.15
CA ASP A 322 21.33 2.73 -35.83
C ASP A 322 21.77 3.76 -34.78
N ARG A 323 20.98 3.87 -33.71
CA ARG A 323 21.21 4.82 -32.62
C ARG A 323 21.68 4.08 -31.37
N SER A 324 22.86 4.40 -30.87
CA SER A 324 23.45 3.74 -29.69
C SER A 324 22.54 3.76 -28.45
N ILE A 325 21.72 4.81 -28.30
CA ILE A 325 20.78 4.94 -27.17
C ILE A 325 19.67 3.87 -27.18
N LEU A 326 19.24 3.39 -28.35
CA LEU A 326 18.21 2.35 -28.43
C LEU A 326 18.74 1.01 -27.94
N PHE A 327 19.95 0.64 -28.37
CA PHE A 327 20.63 -0.58 -27.91
C PHE A 327 20.86 -0.55 -26.39
N MET A 328 21.20 0.63 -25.85
CA MET A 328 21.34 0.82 -24.41
C MET A 328 20.02 0.60 -23.66
N ILE A 329 18.94 1.25 -24.08
CA ILE A 329 17.63 1.13 -23.42
C ILE A 329 17.13 -0.32 -23.47
N GLU A 330 17.23 -0.97 -24.62
CA GLU A 330 16.83 -2.36 -24.81
C GLU A 330 17.61 -3.32 -23.91
N GLY A 331 18.92 -3.15 -23.82
CA GLY A 331 19.72 -3.99 -22.95
C GLY A 331 19.45 -3.75 -21.47
N ILE A 332 19.16 -2.50 -21.07
CA ILE A 332 18.72 -2.19 -19.69
C ILE A 332 17.38 -2.86 -19.40
N LEU A 333 16.42 -2.80 -20.32
CA LEU A 333 15.14 -3.50 -20.19
C LEU A 333 15.33 -5.01 -20.05
N ALA A 334 16.26 -5.60 -20.81
CA ALA A 334 16.62 -7.00 -20.67
C ALA A 334 17.19 -7.32 -19.28
N ILE A 335 18.10 -6.52 -18.75
CA ILE A 335 18.64 -6.69 -17.38
C ILE A 335 17.50 -6.61 -16.34
N VAL A 336 16.59 -5.66 -16.50
CA VAL A 336 15.44 -5.50 -15.60
C VAL A 336 14.53 -6.73 -15.65
N PHE A 337 14.20 -7.25 -16.84
CA PHE A 337 13.41 -8.47 -16.99
C PHE A 337 14.09 -9.71 -16.42
N ILE A 338 15.40 -9.86 -16.60
CA ILE A 338 16.17 -10.95 -15.98
C ILE A 338 16.19 -10.81 -14.46
N THR A 339 16.30 -9.59 -13.93
CA THR A 339 16.27 -9.33 -12.49
C THR A 339 14.91 -9.69 -11.89
N PHE A 340 13.80 -9.29 -12.54
CA PHE A 340 12.46 -9.72 -12.14
C PHE A 340 12.28 -11.24 -12.24
N SER A 341 12.80 -11.86 -13.29
CA SER A 341 12.79 -13.31 -13.48
C SER A 341 13.49 -14.03 -12.31
N PHE A 342 14.69 -13.56 -11.96
CA PHE A 342 15.44 -14.09 -10.81
C PHE A 342 14.67 -13.93 -9.49
N LEU A 343 14.02 -12.78 -9.28
CA LEU A 343 13.19 -12.54 -8.10
C LEU A 343 12.00 -13.50 -8.03
N ILE A 344 11.33 -13.77 -9.15
CA ILE A 344 10.24 -14.77 -9.23
C ILE A 344 10.76 -16.17 -8.87
N TYR A 345 11.92 -16.58 -9.40
CA TYR A 345 12.56 -17.86 -9.03
C TYR A 345 12.82 -17.94 -7.52
N VAL A 346 13.44 -16.91 -6.93
CA VAL A 346 13.76 -16.88 -5.51
C VAL A 346 12.50 -16.92 -4.65
N LEU A 347 11.46 -16.15 -4.99
CA LEU A 347 10.20 -16.14 -4.26
C LEU A 347 9.48 -17.49 -4.34
N SER A 348 9.40 -18.07 -5.54
CA SER A 348 8.76 -19.38 -5.74
C SER A 348 9.50 -20.47 -4.98
N PHE A 349 10.84 -20.50 -5.07
CA PHE A 349 11.68 -21.46 -4.35
C PHE A 349 11.52 -21.33 -2.83
N LYS A 350 11.58 -20.10 -2.29
CA LYS A 350 11.42 -19.84 -0.85
C LYS A 350 10.04 -20.28 -0.35
N ASP A 351 8.98 -20.03 -1.10
CA ASP A 351 7.61 -20.45 -0.75
C ASP A 351 7.50 -21.99 -0.70
N VAL A 352 7.95 -22.70 -1.75
CA VAL A 352 7.91 -24.18 -1.78
C VAL A 352 8.75 -24.76 -0.65
N ARG A 353 9.98 -24.27 -0.46
CA ARG A 353 10.89 -24.74 0.59
C ARG A 353 10.33 -24.50 1.99
N SER A 354 9.70 -23.36 2.22
CA SER A 354 9.06 -23.02 3.50
C SER A 354 7.89 -23.97 3.79
N VAL A 355 7.02 -24.21 2.80
CA VAL A 355 5.88 -25.12 2.94
C VAL A 355 6.34 -26.56 3.16
N GLU A 356 7.33 -27.05 2.44
CA GLU A 356 7.85 -28.41 2.66
C GLU A 356 8.50 -28.57 4.05
N LYS A 357 9.24 -27.55 4.52
CA LYS A 357 9.80 -27.57 5.89
C LYS A 357 8.71 -27.63 6.95
N LYS A 358 7.64 -26.85 6.77
CA LYS A 358 6.47 -26.86 7.64
C LYS A 358 5.76 -28.22 7.60
N GLU A 359 5.57 -28.79 6.42
CA GLU A 359 4.97 -30.13 6.23
C GLU A 359 5.79 -31.23 6.93
N MET A 360 7.11 -31.20 6.81
CA MET A 360 8.01 -32.14 7.52
C MET A 360 7.95 -31.99 9.05
N ALA A 361 7.73 -30.76 9.55
CA ALA A 361 7.54 -30.51 10.97
C ALA A 361 6.16 -30.92 11.50
N GLY A 362 5.21 -31.26 10.62
CA GLY A 362 3.85 -31.64 10.97
C GLY A 362 2.77 -30.61 10.65
N ILE A 363 3.12 -29.47 10.07
CA ILE A 363 2.17 -28.39 9.75
C ILE A 363 1.59 -28.62 8.35
N ARG A 364 0.26 -28.66 8.24
CA ARG A 364 -0.43 -28.90 6.97
C ARG A 364 -0.25 -27.73 5.99
N PRO A 365 -0.08 -27.98 4.68
CA PRO A 365 -0.16 -26.93 3.68
C PRO A 365 -1.52 -26.24 3.70
N ASN A 366 -1.50 -24.90 3.69
CA ASN A 366 -2.72 -24.11 3.70
C ASN A 366 -3.59 -24.41 2.47
N ASN A 367 -4.89 -24.61 2.68
CA ASN A 367 -5.87 -24.67 1.60
C ASN A 367 -6.18 -23.26 1.06
N PHE A 368 -7.06 -23.18 0.07
CA PHE A 368 -7.43 -21.91 -0.54
C PHE A 368 -8.12 -20.95 0.43
N PHE A 369 -9.02 -21.45 1.28
CA PHE A 369 -9.74 -20.64 2.25
C PHE A 369 -8.79 -20.03 3.28
N GLU A 370 -7.88 -20.84 3.84
CA GLU A 370 -6.81 -20.44 4.76
C GLU A 370 -5.89 -19.42 4.11
N THR A 371 -5.45 -19.67 2.86
CA THR A 371 -4.61 -18.74 2.09
C THR A 371 -5.33 -17.41 1.85
N LYS A 372 -6.61 -17.43 1.46
CA LYS A 372 -7.41 -16.22 1.24
C LYS A 372 -7.62 -15.45 2.54
N LYS A 373 -7.86 -16.14 3.66
CA LYS A 373 -8.01 -15.53 4.98
C LYS A 373 -6.72 -14.84 5.41
N MET A 374 -5.58 -15.51 5.26
CA MET A 374 -4.24 -14.97 5.54
C MET A 374 -3.91 -13.77 4.65
N LEU A 375 -4.17 -13.86 3.34
CA LEU A 375 -3.96 -12.74 2.41
C LEU A 375 -4.84 -11.53 2.72
N ARG A 376 -6.02 -11.72 3.30
CA ARG A 376 -6.93 -10.62 3.65
C ARG A 376 -6.62 -9.98 5.00
N THR A 377 -5.91 -10.68 5.87
CA THR A 377 -5.56 -10.22 7.22
C THR A 377 -4.17 -9.61 7.21
N ASP A 378 -3.16 -10.45 7.01
CA ASP A 378 -1.75 -10.05 7.11
C ASP A 378 -1.17 -9.64 5.75
N GLY A 379 -1.61 -10.30 4.67
CA GLY A 379 -1.07 -10.09 3.31
C GLY A 379 -1.69 -8.91 2.54
N PHE A 380 -2.73 -8.27 3.07
CA PHE A 380 -3.56 -7.33 2.31
C PHE A 380 -2.78 -6.07 1.87
N PRO A 381 -1.97 -5.44 2.74
CA PRO A 381 -1.17 -4.29 2.33
C PRO A 381 -0.22 -4.62 1.18
N PHE A 382 0.44 -5.79 1.23
CA PHE A 382 1.38 -6.22 0.21
C PHE A 382 0.70 -6.55 -1.13
N LEU A 383 -0.47 -7.20 -1.07
CA LEU A 383 -1.19 -7.60 -2.27
C LEU A 383 -1.69 -6.39 -3.08
N ILE A 384 -2.19 -5.36 -2.41
CA ILE A 384 -2.67 -4.15 -3.08
C ILE A 384 -1.52 -3.26 -3.56
N THR A 385 -0.41 -3.21 -2.82
CA THR A 385 0.73 -2.36 -3.19
C THR A 385 1.63 -2.98 -4.25
N ALA A 386 1.68 -4.32 -4.36
CA ALA A 386 2.59 -5.00 -5.28
C ALA A 386 2.48 -4.58 -6.76
N PRO A 387 1.29 -4.46 -7.39
CA PRO A 387 1.21 -4.04 -8.80
C PRO A 387 1.74 -2.63 -9.03
N ALA A 388 1.36 -1.69 -8.16
CA ALA A 388 1.85 -0.31 -8.22
C ALA A 388 3.37 -0.26 -8.02
N LEU A 389 3.89 -1.02 -7.06
CA LEU A 389 5.31 -1.09 -6.76
C LEU A 389 6.10 -1.67 -7.95
N ILE A 390 5.62 -2.73 -8.60
CA ILE A 390 6.27 -3.30 -9.80
C ILE A 390 6.34 -2.27 -10.92
N VAL A 391 5.24 -1.57 -11.20
CA VAL A 391 5.19 -0.54 -12.25
C VAL A 391 6.10 0.64 -11.90
N ILE A 392 6.09 1.09 -10.65
CA ILE A 392 6.96 2.17 -10.17
C ILE A 392 8.42 1.77 -10.30
N ILE A 393 8.80 0.59 -9.81
CA ILE A 393 10.17 0.06 -9.93
C ILE A 393 10.58 0.03 -11.40
N PHE A 394 9.74 -0.48 -12.29
CA PHE A 394 10.05 -0.56 -13.71
C PHE A 394 10.24 0.83 -14.36
N ILE A 395 9.28 1.74 -14.18
CA ILE A 395 9.31 3.08 -14.78
C ILE A 395 10.44 3.95 -14.21
N VAL A 396 10.83 3.74 -12.95
CA VAL A 396 11.86 4.54 -12.29
C VAL A 396 13.26 3.97 -12.54
N ILE A 397 13.45 2.65 -12.47
CA ILE A 397 14.79 2.04 -12.61
C ILE A 397 15.33 2.21 -14.02
N VAL A 398 14.50 2.06 -15.06
CA VAL A 398 14.99 2.10 -16.45
C VAL A 398 15.63 3.46 -16.78
N PRO A 399 14.98 4.63 -16.58
CA PRO A 399 15.62 5.92 -16.82
C PRO A 399 16.85 6.18 -15.93
N ILE A 400 16.83 5.72 -14.68
CA ILE A 400 17.99 5.86 -13.77
C ILE A 400 19.19 5.08 -14.31
N LEU A 401 19.00 3.81 -14.67
CA LEU A 401 20.07 2.98 -15.25
C LEU A 401 20.57 3.57 -16.57
N THR A 402 19.67 4.12 -17.41
CA THR A 402 20.06 4.78 -18.66
C THR A 402 20.91 6.02 -18.40
N ALA A 403 20.51 6.88 -17.45
CA ALA A 403 21.31 8.05 -17.07
C ALA A 403 22.68 7.65 -16.50
N ILE A 404 22.71 6.62 -15.65
CA ILE A 404 23.97 6.05 -15.14
C ILE A 404 24.84 5.57 -16.30
N MET A 405 24.29 4.81 -17.25
CA MET A 405 25.05 4.30 -18.38
C MET A 405 25.55 5.40 -19.32
N ILE A 406 24.71 6.38 -19.67
CA ILE A 406 25.09 7.55 -20.47
C ILE A 406 26.24 8.33 -19.82
N SER A 407 26.33 8.36 -18.48
CA SER A 407 27.42 9.04 -17.79
C SER A 407 28.83 8.45 -18.07
N PHE A 408 28.91 7.20 -18.53
CA PHE A 408 30.16 6.53 -18.89
C PHE A 408 30.47 6.55 -20.41
N THR A 409 29.70 7.30 -21.19
CA THR A 409 29.88 7.41 -22.65
C THR A 409 30.38 8.79 -23.09
N ASN A 410 30.72 8.96 -24.37
CA ASN A 410 31.06 10.26 -24.97
C ASN A 410 29.86 10.94 -25.67
N MET A 411 28.62 10.75 -25.20
CA MET A 411 27.45 11.38 -25.81
C MET A 411 27.46 12.92 -25.66
N ASP A 412 28.09 13.58 -26.60
CA ASP A 412 28.26 15.04 -26.73
C ASP A 412 27.61 15.53 -28.05
N PRO A 413 27.62 16.84 -28.37
CA PRO A 413 26.99 17.36 -29.58
C PRO A 413 27.48 16.71 -30.89
N GLN A 414 28.71 16.18 -30.92
CA GLN A 414 29.29 15.53 -32.09
C GLN A 414 28.90 14.05 -32.17
N HIS A 415 28.60 13.41 -31.03
CA HIS A 415 28.34 11.98 -30.91
C HIS A 415 26.90 11.62 -30.50
N GLN A 416 25.90 12.45 -30.85
CA GLN A 416 24.50 12.23 -30.44
C GLN A 416 23.89 10.90 -30.92
N ASN A 417 24.20 10.47 -32.15
CA ASN A 417 23.61 9.26 -32.72
C ASN A 417 24.43 8.00 -32.42
N LYS A 418 25.77 8.13 -32.45
CA LYS A 418 26.72 7.05 -32.21
C LYS A 418 27.74 7.50 -31.18
N PHE A 419 27.68 6.89 -30.00
CA PHE A 419 28.59 7.14 -28.89
C PHE A 419 29.21 5.83 -28.41
N THR A 420 30.36 5.92 -27.78
CA THR A 420 31.15 4.79 -27.27
C THR A 420 31.37 4.93 -25.77
N TRP A 421 31.75 3.83 -25.13
CA TRP A 421 32.15 3.82 -23.74
C TRP A 421 33.52 4.50 -23.57
N ILE A 422 33.59 5.46 -22.65
CA ILE A 422 34.84 6.17 -22.28
C ILE A 422 35.20 5.98 -20.80
N GLY A 423 34.46 5.12 -20.09
CA GLY A 423 34.68 4.85 -18.67
C GLY A 423 34.44 6.08 -17.81
N LEU A 424 35.37 6.37 -16.90
CA LEU A 424 35.22 7.43 -15.88
C LEU A 424 35.64 8.84 -16.35
N ASN A 425 35.90 9.04 -17.65
CA ASN A 425 36.47 10.29 -18.14
C ASN A 425 35.62 11.54 -17.84
N ASN A 426 34.29 11.43 -17.92
CA ASN A 426 33.37 12.53 -17.56
C ASN A 426 33.52 12.93 -16.09
N TYR A 427 33.60 11.94 -15.19
CA TYR A 427 33.79 12.17 -13.76
C TYR A 427 35.14 12.81 -13.45
N ILE A 428 36.21 12.38 -14.12
CA ILE A 428 37.55 12.99 -13.98
C ILE A 428 37.54 14.44 -14.44
N THR A 429 36.87 14.73 -15.56
CA THR A 429 36.73 16.08 -16.12
C THR A 429 36.03 17.03 -15.13
N ILE A 430 34.94 16.59 -14.52
CA ILE A 430 34.22 17.33 -13.47
C ILE A 430 35.10 17.52 -12.23
N ALA A 431 35.73 16.44 -11.75
CA ALA A 431 36.54 16.48 -10.53
C ALA A 431 37.75 17.43 -10.65
N LYS A 432 38.41 17.46 -11.83
CA LYS A 432 39.53 18.37 -12.11
C LYS A 432 39.09 19.79 -12.46
N GLY A 433 37.79 20.06 -12.58
CA GLY A 433 37.28 21.36 -13.04
C GLY A 433 37.74 21.71 -14.46
N GLN A 434 37.96 20.70 -15.30
CA GLN A 434 38.49 20.85 -16.66
C GLN A 434 37.36 20.87 -17.70
N GLY A 435 37.64 21.44 -18.87
CA GLY A 435 36.69 21.53 -19.96
C GLY A 435 35.56 22.53 -19.70
N ILE A 436 34.73 22.74 -20.72
CA ILE A 436 33.71 23.80 -20.73
C ILE A 436 32.67 23.58 -19.63
N ALA A 437 32.40 22.32 -19.28
CA ALA A 437 31.43 21.99 -18.23
C ALA A 437 32.05 21.86 -16.82
N GLY A 438 33.27 21.33 -16.69
CA GLY A 438 33.91 21.15 -15.39
C GLY A 438 34.28 22.48 -14.71
N GLN A 439 34.63 23.51 -15.49
CA GLN A 439 35.03 24.82 -14.97
C GLN A 439 33.93 25.50 -14.13
N ALA A 440 32.68 25.48 -14.61
CA ALA A 440 31.57 26.11 -13.92
C ALA A 440 31.01 25.27 -12.75
N PHE A 441 31.25 23.96 -12.77
CA PHE A 441 30.60 22.99 -11.87
C PHE A 441 30.78 23.34 -10.39
N TRP A 442 32.00 23.58 -9.92
CA TRP A 442 32.26 23.80 -8.49
C TRP A 442 31.68 25.12 -7.97
N HIS A 443 31.65 26.16 -8.80
CA HIS A 443 31.00 27.43 -8.45
C HIS A 443 29.49 27.26 -8.32
N ILE A 444 28.86 26.54 -9.25
CA ILE A 444 27.43 26.23 -9.24
C ILE A 444 27.09 25.29 -8.08
N PHE A 445 27.94 24.30 -7.79
CA PHE A 445 27.78 23.38 -6.67
C PHE A 445 27.79 24.12 -5.33
N ALA A 446 28.78 24.99 -5.11
CA ALA A 446 28.87 25.80 -3.91
C ALA A 446 27.65 26.72 -3.76
N TRP A 447 27.23 27.37 -4.84
CA TRP A 447 26.02 28.18 -4.82
C TRP A 447 24.76 27.35 -4.55
N THR A 448 24.64 26.15 -5.12
CA THR A 448 23.50 25.25 -4.89
C THR A 448 23.38 24.86 -3.42
N ILE A 449 24.50 24.63 -2.72
CA ILE A 449 24.49 24.37 -1.27
C ILE A 449 24.01 25.60 -0.51
N ILE A 450 24.57 26.78 -0.80
CA ILE A 450 24.19 28.04 -0.14
C ILE A 450 22.70 28.34 -0.37
N TRP A 451 22.25 28.25 -1.62
CA TRP A 451 20.86 28.36 -2.04
C TRP A 451 19.97 27.43 -1.22
N THR A 452 20.31 26.13 -1.20
CA THR A 452 19.50 25.11 -0.54
C THR A 452 19.38 25.38 0.95
N ILE A 453 20.47 25.73 1.62
CA ILE A 453 20.47 26.03 3.05
C ILE A 453 19.64 27.28 3.33
N LEU A 454 19.94 28.39 2.66
CA LEU A 454 19.31 29.68 2.95
C LEU A 454 17.82 29.69 2.58
N ALA A 455 17.48 29.24 1.37
CA ALA A 455 16.10 29.24 0.88
C ALA A 455 15.20 28.26 1.66
N SER A 456 15.70 27.06 1.99
CA SER A 456 14.94 26.10 2.79
C SER A 456 14.80 26.57 4.23
N THR A 457 15.87 27.03 4.87
CA THR A 457 15.82 27.51 6.26
C THR A 457 14.87 28.69 6.38
N LEU A 458 14.89 29.63 5.43
CA LEU A 458 13.96 30.75 5.43
C LEU A 458 12.50 30.29 5.32
N ALA A 459 12.18 29.41 4.37
CA ALA A 459 10.84 28.85 4.21
C ALA A 459 10.38 28.10 5.48
N ILE A 460 11.28 27.31 6.07
CA ILE A 460 11.02 26.54 7.29
C ILE A 460 10.73 27.49 8.46
N VAL A 461 11.62 28.44 8.73
CA VAL A 461 11.49 29.39 9.83
C VAL A 461 10.20 30.20 9.71
N LEU A 462 9.89 30.74 8.53
CA LEU A 462 8.65 31.49 8.30
C LEU A 462 7.41 30.61 8.50
N GLY A 463 7.41 29.40 7.95
CA GLY A 463 6.29 28.47 8.07
C GLY A 463 6.03 28.08 9.53
N PHE A 464 7.10 27.80 10.28
CA PHE A 464 7.04 27.54 11.72
C PHE A 464 6.50 28.72 12.52
N ILE A 465 7.04 29.92 12.30
CA ILE A 465 6.61 31.13 13.01
C ILE A 465 5.12 31.36 12.77
N PHE A 466 4.67 31.33 11.51
CA PHE A 466 3.25 31.52 11.18
C PHE A 466 2.38 30.42 11.78
N ALA A 467 2.85 29.17 11.81
CA ALA A 467 2.10 28.07 12.40
C ALA A 467 1.93 28.25 13.90
N LEU A 468 2.99 28.61 14.62
CA LEU A 468 2.94 28.90 16.06
C LEU A 468 2.02 30.08 16.36
N LEU A 469 2.07 31.15 15.56
CA LEU A 469 1.21 32.32 15.72
C LEU A 469 -0.28 31.97 15.54
N VAL A 470 -0.66 31.30 14.45
CA VAL A 470 -2.08 30.97 14.18
C VAL A 470 -2.63 29.97 15.18
N ASN A 471 -1.83 29.02 15.65
CA ASN A 471 -2.28 28.02 16.62
C ASN A 471 -2.37 28.57 18.05
N ASN A 472 -1.73 29.70 18.36
CA ASN A 472 -1.85 30.36 19.68
C ASN A 472 -3.29 30.77 20.00
N GLU A 473 -3.80 30.41 21.17
CA GLU A 473 -5.17 30.70 21.62
C GLU A 473 -5.49 32.20 21.70
N ARG A 474 -4.49 33.05 21.89
CA ARG A 474 -4.65 34.52 22.01
C ARG A 474 -4.98 35.21 20.68
N ILE A 475 -4.67 34.59 19.54
CA ILE A 475 -4.93 35.18 18.23
C ILE A 475 -6.42 35.07 17.88
N ARG A 476 -7.06 36.24 17.70
CA ARG A 476 -8.41 36.35 17.15
C ARG A 476 -8.36 36.37 15.62
N GLY A 477 -9.40 35.86 14.97
CA GLY A 477 -9.47 35.84 13.49
C GLY A 477 -8.59 34.78 12.82
N LYS A 478 -8.28 33.66 13.51
CA LYS A 478 -7.41 32.57 13.00
C LYS A 478 -7.72 32.11 11.57
N LYS A 479 -9.00 32.08 11.18
CA LYS A 479 -9.43 31.69 9.83
C LYS A 479 -8.85 32.61 8.76
N PHE A 480 -8.88 33.94 8.98
CA PHE A 480 -8.34 34.92 8.05
C PHE A 480 -6.83 34.74 7.87
N PHE A 481 -6.07 34.69 8.97
CA PHE A 481 -4.63 34.48 8.91
C PHE A 481 -4.24 33.16 8.26
N ARG A 482 -4.96 32.06 8.57
CA ARG A 482 -4.74 30.77 7.92
C ARG A 482 -4.94 30.84 6.41
N THR A 483 -5.98 31.53 5.94
CA THR A 483 -6.22 31.73 4.50
C THR A 483 -5.09 32.54 3.86
N VAL A 484 -4.69 33.66 4.48
CA VAL A 484 -3.62 34.53 3.95
C VAL A 484 -2.28 33.80 3.86
N TYR A 485 -1.88 33.07 4.90
CA TYR A 485 -0.60 32.33 4.92
C TYR A 485 -0.58 31.11 3.99
N LEU A 486 -1.74 30.59 3.57
CA LEU A 486 -1.85 29.53 2.56
C LEU A 486 -1.92 30.05 1.12
N LEU A 487 -2.22 31.34 0.94
CA LEU A 487 -2.40 31.94 -0.38
C LEU A 487 -1.22 31.71 -1.34
N PRO A 488 0.05 31.82 -0.92
CA PRO A 488 1.20 31.58 -1.81
C PRO A 488 1.23 30.17 -2.42
N TRP A 489 0.70 29.17 -1.70
CA TRP A 489 0.60 27.79 -2.19
C TRP A 489 -0.68 27.53 -3.00
N ALA A 490 -1.73 28.32 -2.76
CA ALA A 490 -2.98 28.22 -3.52
C ALA A 490 -2.83 28.73 -4.96
N ILE A 491 -1.91 29.67 -5.20
CA ILE A 491 -1.60 30.19 -6.53
C ILE A 491 -0.51 29.32 -7.17
N PRO A 492 -0.68 28.87 -8.44
CA PRO A 492 0.36 28.12 -9.14
C PRO A 492 1.71 28.85 -9.12
N ALA A 493 2.77 28.15 -8.71
CA ALA A 493 4.08 28.74 -8.48
C ALA A 493 4.64 29.46 -9.72
N PHE A 494 4.45 28.91 -10.92
CA PHE A 494 4.98 29.49 -12.16
C PHE A 494 4.43 30.91 -12.41
N ILE A 495 3.14 31.16 -12.15
CA ILE A 495 2.51 32.48 -12.31
C ILE A 495 3.18 33.46 -11.37
N THR A 496 3.36 33.07 -10.11
CA THR A 496 3.95 33.94 -9.11
C THR A 496 5.41 34.24 -9.41
N ILE A 497 6.20 33.25 -9.82
CA ILE A 497 7.61 33.43 -10.17
C ILE A 497 7.74 34.41 -11.34
N MET A 498 6.95 34.22 -12.40
CA MET A 498 6.94 35.12 -13.56
C MET A 498 6.47 36.53 -13.18
N PHE A 499 5.45 36.66 -12.33
CA PHE A 499 4.99 37.94 -11.80
C PHE A 499 6.12 38.69 -11.09
N PHE A 500 6.80 38.04 -10.14
CA PHE A 500 7.93 38.67 -9.43
C PHE A 500 9.11 38.94 -10.38
N SER A 501 9.36 38.11 -11.38
CA SER A 501 10.37 38.37 -12.41
C SER A 501 10.12 39.68 -13.18
N ILE A 502 8.87 39.94 -13.55
CA ILE A 502 8.48 41.19 -14.23
C ILE A 502 8.58 42.36 -13.26
N MET A 503 8.02 42.23 -12.07
CA MET A 503 7.97 43.32 -11.08
C MET A 503 9.33 43.76 -10.55
N THR A 504 10.32 42.86 -10.56
CA THR A 504 11.71 43.13 -10.14
C THR A 504 12.64 43.44 -11.31
N SER A 505 12.14 43.45 -12.55
CA SER A 505 12.92 43.91 -13.71
C SER A 505 13.14 45.43 -13.69
N ARG A 506 14.05 45.92 -14.53
CA ARG A 506 14.30 47.37 -14.67
C ARG A 506 13.04 48.06 -15.20
N GLY A 507 12.53 49.04 -14.45
CA GLY A 507 11.22 49.68 -14.71
C GLY A 507 10.02 48.91 -14.15
N GLY A 508 10.26 47.82 -13.42
CA GLY A 508 9.22 47.08 -12.69
C GLY A 508 8.83 47.81 -11.40
N VAL A 509 7.55 47.72 -11.04
CA VAL A 509 6.98 48.47 -9.90
C VAL A 509 7.70 48.20 -8.58
N ILE A 510 8.14 46.96 -8.31
CA ILE A 510 8.85 46.64 -7.07
C ILE A 510 10.26 47.27 -7.10
N ALA A 511 10.97 47.16 -8.22
CA ALA A 511 12.29 47.76 -8.36
C ALA A 511 12.23 49.30 -8.21
N GLU A 512 11.26 49.94 -8.86
CA GLU A 512 11.05 51.39 -8.76
C GLU A 512 10.63 51.84 -7.36
N ALA A 513 9.73 51.11 -6.71
CA ALA A 513 9.30 51.40 -5.34
C ALA A 513 10.48 51.32 -4.35
N ILE A 514 11.34 50.31 -4.47
CA ILE A 514 12.53 50.19 -3.61
C ILE A 514 13.52 51.32 -3.91
N ASN A 515 13.79 51.61 -5.18
CA ASN A 515 14.72 52.66 -5.60
C ASN A 515 14.29 54.04 -5.13
N SER A 516 12.99 54.35 -5.20
CA SER A 516 12.41 55.61 -4.73
C SER A 516 12.37 55.72 -3.21
N LEU A 517 12.04 54.64 -2.48
CA LEU A 517 11.93 54.65 -1.02
C LEU A 517 13.29 54.72 -0.32
N PHE A 518 14.30 54.03 -0.86
CA PHE A 518 15.63 53.94 -0.24
C PHE A 518 16.71 54.76 -0.96
N HIS A 519 16.35 55.52 -2.00
CA HIS A 519 17.27 56.27 -2.85
C HIS A 519 18.43 55.41 -3.42
N LEU A 520 18.13 54.15 -3.73
CA LEU A 520 19.09 53.20 -4.31
C LEU A 520 18.88 53.09 -5.83
N SER A 521 19.94 52.70 -6.55
CA SER A 521 19.86 52.31 -7.97
C SER A 521 20.06 50.80 -8.11
N LEU A 522 19.08 50.02 -7.66
CA LEU A 522 19.13 48.57 -7.74
C LEU A 522 18.83 48.10 -9.17
N ASP A 523 19.69 47.21 -9.67
CA ASP A 523 19.49 46.46 -10.89
C ASP A 523 19.42 44.97 -10.54
N ILE A 524 18.25 44.58 -10.03
CA ILE A 524 18.06 43.31 -9.32
C ILE A 524 18.41 42.12 -10.21
N LYS A 525 18.00 42.15 -11.49
CA LYS A 525 18.18 41.03 -12.43
C LYS A 525 19.56 40.98 -13.08
N ASN A 526 20.29 42.10 -13.14
CA ASN A 526 21.63 42.15 -13.73
C ASN A 526 22.75 42.05 -12.70
N ASN A 527 22.45 42.20 -11.41
CA ASN A 527 23.40 42.00 -10.32
C ASN A 527 23.28 40.59 -9.70
N THR A 528 24.41 39.86 -9.65
CA THR A 528 24.46 38.47 -9.14
C THR A 528 23.91 38.36 -7.71
N TYR A 529 24.37 39.21 -6.79
CA TYR A 529 23.99 39.12 -5.38
C TYR A 529 22.53 39.52 -5.17
N GLN A 530 22.05 40.54 -5.88
CA GLN A 530 20.65 40.99 -5.78
C GLN A 530 19.68 39.94 -6.34
N THR A 531 20.02 39.31 -7.47
CA THR A 531 19.24 38.20 -8.05
C THR A 531 19.17 37.04 -7.07
N ARG A 532 20.33 36.61 -6.54
CA ARG A 532 20.43 35.50 -5.57
C ARG A 532 19.60 35.76 -4.31
N ALA A 533 19.69 36.97 -3.74
CA ALA A 533 18.89 37.36 -2.57
C ALA A 533 17.38 37.36 -2.89
N THR A 534 16.99 37.91 -4.04
CA THR A 534 15.57 37.94 -4.47
C THR A 534 15.00 36.55 -4.64
N LEU A 535 15.76 35.62 -5.24
CA LEU A 535 15.35 34.23 -5.38
C LEU A 535 15.15 33.56 -4.00
N ILE A 536 16.03 33.81 -3.02
CA ILE A 536 15.91 33.23 -1.67
C ILE A 536 14.64 33.73 -0.99
N LEU A 537 14.37 35.04 -1.08
CA LEU A 537 13.17 35.65 -0.53
C LEU A 537 11.90 35.13 -1.20
N LEU A 538 11.91 35.00 -2.52
CA LEU A 538 10.81 34.44 -3.29
C LEU A 538 10.54 32.97 -2.91
N GLN A 539 11.59 32.17 -2.71
CA GLN A 539 11.43 30.80 -2.22
C GLN A 539 10.92 30.74 -0.78
N GLY A 540 11.34 31.67 0.08
CA GLY A 540 10.75 31.84 1.42
C GLY A 540 9.26 32.13 1.34
N TRP A 541 8.84 33.01 0.42
CA TRP A 541 7.44 33.34 0.18
C TRP A 541 6.62 32.15 -0.35
N LEU A 542 7.14 31.38 -1.30
CA LEU A 542 6.45 30.19 -1.84
C LEU A 542 6.45 29.01 -0.85
N GLY A 543 7.61 28.75 -0.24
CA GLY A 543 7.85 27.54 0.55
C GLY A 543 7.23 27.58 1.95
N HIS A 544 7.09 28.76 2.56
CA HIS A 544 6.58 28.83 3.94
C HIS A 544 5.17 28.28 4.09
N SER A 545 4.31 28.43 3.08
CA SER A 545 2.92 27.98 3.12
C SER A 545 2.79 26.46 3.26
N TYR A 546 3.66 25.72 2.59
CA TYR A 546 3.73 24.26 2.72
C TYR A 546 4.15 23.86 4.14
N ILE A 547 5.25 24.42 4.64
CA ILE A 547 5.73 24.15 6.01
C ILE A 547 4.70 24.58 7.05
N PHE A 548 4.06 25.73 6.86
CA PHE A 548 2.97 26.24 7.71
C PHE A 548 1.82 25.26 7.82
N LEU A 549 1.34 24.72 6.69
CA LEU A 549 0.22 23.78 6.65
C LEU A 549 0.54 22.50 7.44
N LEU A 550 1.72 21.94 7.20
CA LEU A 550 2.16 20.70 7.84
C LEU A 550 2.40 20.87 9.34
N THR A 551 3.13 21.92 9.70
CA THR A 551 3.41 22.27 11.10
C THR A 551 2.10 22.51 11.86
N THR A 552 1.11 23.15 11.23
CA THR A 552 -0.22 23.34 11.81
C THR A 552 -0.96 22.02 12.03
N GLY A 553 -0.85 21.06 11.10
CA GLY A 553 -1.43 19.73 11.26
C GLY A 553 -0.84 18.97 12.44
N VAL A 554 0.49 18.99 12.56
CA VAL A 554 1.22 18.37 13.69
C VAL A 554 0.89 19.05 15.02
N LEU A 555 0.86 20.38 15.06
CA LEU A 555 0.46 21.14 16.26
C LEU A 555 -0.93 20.76 16.76
N GLN A 556 -1.87 20.47 15.85
CA GLN A 556 -3.25 20.08 16.19
C GLN A 556 -3.36 18.64 16.68
N ALA A 557 -2.38 17.78 16.38
CA ALA A 557 -2.33 16.39 16.85
C ALA A 557 -1.81 16.27 18.29
N ILE A 558 -1.15 17.30 18.84
CA ILE A 558 -0.63 17.28 20.21
C ILE A 558 -1.81 17.28 21.20
N PRO A 559 -1.92 16.28 22.10
CA PRO A 559 -2.99 16.23 23.10
C PRO A 559 -2.97 17.46 24.00
N LYS A 560 -4.16 17.98 24.32
CA LYS A 560 -4.29 19.17 25.18
C LYS A 560 -3.85 18.91 26.62
N ASP A 561 -4.02 17.67 27.09
CA ASP A 561 -3.68 17.21 28.43
C ASP A 561 -2.21 17.48 28.79
N LEU A 562 -1.29 17.45 27.81
CA LEU A 562 0.12 17.80 28.02
C LEU A 562 0.30 19.28 28.39
N TYR A 563 -0.48 20.18 27.77
CA TYR A 563 -0.43 21.60 28.06
C TYR A 563 -1.13 21.96 29.37
N GLU A 564 -2.17 21.20 29.75
CA GLU A 564 -2.86 21.32 31.03
C GLU A 564 -1.97 20.86 32.18
N ALA A 565 -1.35 19.69 32.07
CA ALA A 565 -0.37 19.18 33.04
C ALA A 565 0.79 20.17 33.24
N ALA A 566 1.37 20.68 32.16
CA ALA A 566 2.43 21.69 32.25
C ALA A 566 1.94 23.00 32.90
N SER A 567 0.67 23.38 32.71
CA SER A 567 0.10 24.54 33.38
C SER A 567 -0.09 24.32 34.88
N ILE A 568 -0.41 23.09 35.30
CA ILE A 568 -0.49 22.68 36.71
C ILE A 568 0.89 22.73 37.36
N ASP A 569 1.94 22.31 36.63
CA ASP A 569 3.35 22.40 37.05
C ASP A 569 3.92 23.84 37.04
N GLY A 570 3.10 24.85 36.74
CA GLY A 570 3.50 26.26 36.75
C GLY A 570 4.28 26.71 35.51
N ALA A 571 4.27 25.94 34.41
CA ALA A 571 5.01 26.29 33.20
C ALA A 571 4.41 27.53 32.49
N THR A 572 5.25 28.54 32.31
CA THR A 572 4.94 29.74 31.54
C THR A 572 4.69 29.42 30.07
N GLY A 573 4.03 30.32 29.33
CA GLY A 573 3.76 30.12 27.90
C GLY A 573 5.04 29.90 27.06
N ALA A 574 6.12 30.62 27.37
CA ALA A 574 7.41 30.42 26.71
C ALA A 574 8.02 29.05 27.03
N GLN A 575 7.97 28.62 28.30
CA GLN A 575 8.42 27.28 28.70
C GLN A 575 7.62 26.19 27.97
N ARG A 576 6.29 26.31 27.89
CA ARG A 576 5.45 25.37 27.13
C ARG A 576 5.86 25.34 25.65
N THR A 577 6.07 26.49 25.02
CA THR A 577 6.51 26.55 23.61
C THR A 577 7.88 25.91 23.39
N PHE A 578 8.89 26.25 24.18
CA PHE A 578 10.28 25.79 23.95
C PHE A 578 10.58 24.40 24.52
N LYS A 579 9.89 23.95 25.57
CA LYS A 579 10.13 22.66 26.22
C LYS A 579 9.16 21.56 25.78
N ILE A 580 7.98 21.91 25.29
CA ILE A 580 6.95 20.93 24.87
C ILE A 580 6.68 21.07 23.38
N THR A 581 6.17 22.21 22.93
CA THR A 581 5.68 22.37 21.55
C THR A 581 6.79 22.21 20.51
N ILE A 582 7.85 23.02 20.58
CA ILE A 582 8.92 23.03 19.58
C ILE A 582 9.61 21.66 19.48
N PRO A 583 10.03 21.02 20.59
CA PRO A 583 10.64 19.68 20.52
C PRO A 583 9.71 18.63 19.91
N LEU A 584 8.44 18.56 20.32
CA LEU A 584 7.48 17.58 19.80
C LEU A 584 7.17 17.80 18.32
N VAL A 585 7.05 19.06 17.89
CA VAL A 585 6.77 19.38 16.48
C VAL A 585 8.00 19.10 15.61
N LEU A 586 9.19 19.56 16.02
CA LEU A 586 10.44 19.31 15.28
C LEU A 586 10.69 17.81 15.11
N PHE A 587 10.42 17.01 16.15
CA PHE A 587 10.52 15.56 16.09
C PHE A 587 9.63 14.98 14.99
N GLN A 588 8.36 15.40 14.93
CA GLN A 588 7.39 14.87 13.98
C GLN A 588 7.63 15.35 12.55
N ILE A 589 8.10 16.59 12.37
CA ILE A 589 8.31 17.13 11.02
C ILE A 589 9.72 16.98 10.48
N ALA A 590 10.69 16.46 11.25
CA ALA A 590 12.07 16.29 10.81
C ALA A 590 12.22 15.57 9.45
N PRO A 591 11.49 14.47 9.15
CA PRO A 591 11.52 13.84 7.82
C PRO A 591 11.06 14.78 6.69
N MET A 592 10.13 15.67 7.00
CA MET A 592 9.58 16.65 6.04
C MET A 592 10.55 17.80 5.80
N LEU A 593 11.33 18.17 6.82
CA LEU A 593 12.40 19.17 6.68
C LEU A 593 13.47 18.66 5.71
N ILE A 594 13.89 17.40 5.83
CA ILE A 594 14.83 16.77 4.89
C ILE A 594 14.29 16.87 3.46
N ASN A 595 13.02 16.53 3.25
CA ASN A 595 12.36 16.68 1.95
C ASN A 595 12.39 18.12 1.43
N GLN A 596 12.22 19.12 2.29
CA GLN A 596 12.28 20.53 1.89
C GLN A 596 13.68 20.92 1.40
N TYR A 597 14.74 20.45 2.05
CA TYR A 597 16.11 20.66 1.58
C TYR A 597 16.37 19.93 0.25
N THR A 598 15.97 18.66 0.13
CA THR A 598 16.12 17.88 -1.12
C THR A 598 15.35 18.52 -2.29
N PHE A 599 14.16 19.07 -2.02
CA PHE A 599 13.36 19.79 -3.00
C PHE A 599 14.07 21.06 -3.49
N ASN A 600 14.55 21.91 -2.57
CA ASN A 600 15.21 23.15 -2.95
C ASN A 600 16.55 22.96 -3.65
N PHE A 601 17.27 21.88 -3.34
CA PHE A 601 18.48 21.48 -4.07
C PHE A 601 18.20 21.27 -5.56
N ASN A 602 17.01 20.77 -5.91
CA ASN A 602 16.60 20.46 -7.28
C ASN A 602 15.47 21.38 -7.78
N ASN A 603 15.33 22.59 -7.22
CA ASN A 603 14.24 23.50 -7.58
C ASN A 603 14.52 24.25 -8.88
N PHE A 604 14.41 23.53 -9.99
CA PHE A 604 14.62 24.04 -11.35
C PHE A 604 13.71 25.24 -11.68
N SER A 605 12.42 25.11 -11.36
CA SER A 605 11.39 26.03 -11.83
C SER A 605 11.59 27.47 -11.37
N ILE A 606 11.99 27.70 -10.12
CA ILE A 606 12.19 29.06 -9.61
C ILE A 606 13.35 29.78 -10.29
N ILE A 607 14.44 29.06 -10.58
CA ILE A 607 15.62 29.62 -11.23
C ILE A 607 15.34 29.89 -12.71
N TYR A 608 14.81 28.88 -13.41
CA TYR A 608 14.58 28.97 -14.85
C TYR A 608 13.51 30.02 -15.21
N LEU A 609 12.38 30.02 -14.51
CA LEU A 609 11.28 30.95 -14.81
C LEU A 609 11.54 32.39 -14.36
N TYR A 610 12.41 32.60 -13.36
CA TYR A 610 12.71 33.95 -12.89
C TYR A 610 13.58 34.72 -13.90
N ASN A 611 14.73 34.18 -14.30
CA ASN A 611 15.60 34.83 -15.28
C ASN A 611 16.56 33.85 -15.99
N GLN A 612 16.17 32.57 -16.11
CA GLN A 612 16.95 31.53 -16.76
C GLN A 612 18.37 31.39 -16.16
N GLY A 613 18.53 31.58 -14.85
CA GLY A 613 19.82 31.44 -14.17
C GLY A 613 20.78 32.62 -14.31
N GLY A 614 20.37 33.72 -14.93
CA GLY A 614 21.17 34.95 -15.06
C GLY A 614 21.46 35.64 -13.71
N PRO A 615 22.26 36.72 -13.70
CA PRO A 615 22.99 37.29 -14.84
C PRO A 615 24.13 36.38 -15.31
N PHE A 616 24.46 36.45 -16.59
CA PHE A 616 25.56 35.67 -17.19
C PHE A 616 26.90 36.34 -16.91
N ASN A 617 27.87 35.55 -16.44
CA ASN A 617 29.25 35.98 -16.28
C ASN A 617 30.17 34.95 -16.97
N PRO A 618 30.49 35.15 -18.26
CA PRO A 618 31.29 34.22 -19.04
C PRO A 618 32.69 33.97 -18.48
N GLU A 619 33.28 34.93 -17.75
CA GLU A 619 34.62 34.78 -17.16
C GLU A 619 34.66 33.68 -16.09
N VAL A 620 33.55 33.49 -15.37
CA VAL A 620 33.47 32.56 -14.23
C VAL A 620 32.74 31.27 -14.61
N TYR A 621 31.68 31.36 -15.40
CA TYR A 621 30.76 30.24 -15.67
C TYR A 621 30.82 29.75 -17.14
N GLY A 622 31.69 30.34 -17.96
CA GLY A 622 31.71 30.13 -19.40
C GLY A 622 30.40 30.55 -20.06
N ASN A 623 30.22 30.14 -21.32
CA ASN A 623 29.02 30.46 -22.10
C ASN A 623 27.84 29.50 -21.84
N LEU A 624 27.92 28.64 -20.81
CA LEU A 624 26.97 27.55 -20.58
C LEU A 624 26.08 27.75 -19.35
N ALA A 625 26.44 28.66 -18.44
CA ALA A 625 25.72 28.88 -17.20
C ALA A 625 25.71 30.35 -16.78
N GLY A 626 24.70 30.71 -16.00
CA GLY A 626 24.59 32.00 -15.34
C GLY A 626 24.92 31.92 -13.86
N SER A 627 25.06 33.09 -13.23
CA SER A 627 25.51 33.20 -11.85
C SER A 627 24.47 32.77 -10.80
N SER A 628 23.19 32.66 -11.14
CA SER A 628 22.16 32.15 -10.23
C SER A 628 21.74 30.71 -10.50
N ASP A 629 22.29 30.08 -11.55
CA ASP A 629 22.04 28.68 -11.85
C ASP A 629 22.39 27.78 -10.67
N ILE A 630 21.48 26.86 -10.37
CA ILE A 630 21.75 25.71 -9.50
C ILE A 630 22.07 24.50 -10.36
N LEU A 631 22.57 23.42 -9.75
CA LEU A 631 23.03 22.26 -10.52
C LEU A 631 21.98 21.70 -11.47
N ILE A 632 20.70 21.63 -11.08
CA ILE A 632 19.65 21.10 -11.98
C ILE A 632 19.38 22.02 -13.17
N SER A 633 19.41 23.35 -13.01
CA SER A 633 19.23 24.27 -14.14
C SER A 633 20.45 24.27 -15.03
N TYR A 634 21.64 24.08 -14.45
CA TYR A 634 22.86 23.86 -15.20
C TYR A 634 22.85 22.56 -16.03
N ILE A 635 22.44 21.43 -15.44
CA ILE A 635 22.27 20.15 -16.16
C ILE A 635 21.28 20.30 -17.30
N TYR A 636 20.18 21.02 -17.08
CA TYR A 636 19.20 21.30 -18.13
C TYR A 636 19.84 22.05 -19.30
N LYS A 637 20.58 23.13 -19.06
CA LYS A 637 21.30 23.86 -20.12
C LYS A 637 22.33 22.99 -20.83
N LEU A 638 23.08 22.18 -20.09
CA LEU A 638 24.06 21.25 -20.68
C LEU A 638 23.39 20.25 -21.63
N THR A 639 22.31 19.63 -21.19
CA THR A 639 21.68 18.50 -21.90
C THR A 639 20.69 18.95 -22.96
N MET A 640 19.80 19.90 -22.65
CA MET A 640 18.70 20.31 -23.53
C MET A 640 19.10 21.44 -24.49
N GLU A 641 19.87 22.42 -24.03
CA GLU A 641 20.27 23.55 -24.88
C GLU A 641 21.57 23.26 -25.64
N ASN A 642 22.53 22.59 -24.99
CA ASN A 642 23.87 22.39 -25.52
C ASN A 642 24.20 20.93 -25.88
N GLN A 643 23.26 19.99 -25.72
CA GLN A 643 23.40 18.56 -26.11
C GLN A 643 24.57 17.78 -25.47
N TYR A 644 25.17 18.29 -24.38
CA TYR A 644 26.17 17.57 -23.58
C TYR A 644 25.50 16.56 -22.63
N GLN A 645 24.91 15.50 -23.20
CA GLN A 645 24.14 14.48 -22.48
C GLN A 645 24.98 13.69 -21.49
N ALA A 646 26.16 13.21 -21.90
CA ALA A 646 27.01 12.35 -21.07
C ALA A 646 27.53 13.05 -19.82
N ILE A 647 28.07 14.27 -19.95
CA ILE A 647 28.58 15.02 -18.80
C ILE A 647 27.43 15.52 -17.90
N GLY A 648 26.29 15.90 -18.47
CA GLY A 648 25.09 16.23 -17.69
C GLY A 648 24.58 15.04 -16.89
N ALA A 649 24.59 13.84 -17.48
CA ALA A 649 24.25 12.61 -16.80
C ALA A 649 25.25 12.27 -15.68
N ALA A 650 26.56 12.45 -15.92
CA ALA A 650 27.59 12.26 -14.89
C ALA A 650 27.41 13.20 -13.69
N ILE A 651 27.13 14.48 -13.94
CA ILE A 651 26.79 15.45 -12.90
C ILE A 651 25.54 14.99 -12.13
N THR A 652 24.49 14.57 -12.84
CA THR A 652 23.23 14.07 -12.24
C THR A 652 23.47 12.87 -11.32
N VAL A 653 24.24 11.88 -11.77
CA VAL A 653 24.57 10.68 -10.98
C VAL A 653 25.38 11.05 -9.73
N PHE A 654 26.42 11.87 -9.90
CA PHE A 654 27.27 12.31 -8.79
C PHE A 654 26.46 13.02 -7.69
N ILE A 655 25.61 13.96 -8.09
CA ILE A 655 24.73 14.69 -7.17
C ILE A 655 23.71 13.75 -6.52
N SER A 656 23.12 12.85 -7.29
CA SER A 656 22.14 11.90 -6.78
C SER A 656 22.73 11.03 -5.67
N ILE A 657 23.97 10.55 -5.84
CA ILE A 657 24.69 9.78 -4.81
C ILE A 657 24.88 10.63 -3.53
N ILE A 658 25.32 11.88 -3.67
CA ILE A 658 25.48 12.79 -2.52
C ILE A 658 24.14 13.00 -1.80
N LEU A 659 23.06 13.28 -2.54
CA LEU A 659 21.73 13.48 -1.97
C LEU A 659 21.20 12.21 -1.30
N ILE A 660 21.40 11.03 -1.91
CA ILE A 660 21.00 9.75 -1.32
C ILE A 660 21.73 9.54 0.02
N ILE A 661 23.03 9.80 0.07
CA ILE A 661 23.83 9.66 1.30
C ILE A 661 23.34 10.62 2.39
N ILE A 662 23.17 11.91 2.06
CA ILE A 662 22.68 12.92 3.01
C ILE A 662 21.28 12.58 3.51
N SER A 663 20.37 12.25 2.59
CA SER A 663 19.00 11.84 2.93
C SER A 663 19.00 10.57 3.79
N TYR A 664 19.79 9.56 3.46
CA TYR A 664 19.89 8.32 4.24
C TYR A 664 20.33 8.60 5.68
N PHE A 665 21.39 9.40 5.88
CA PHE A 665 21.81 9.78 7.23
C PHE A 665 20.77 10.62 7.96
N GLY A 666 20.10 11.54 7.26
CA GLY A 666 19.00 12.33 7.80
C GLY A 666 17.84 11.45 8.29
N TYR A 667 17.36 10.52 7.45
CA TYR A 667 16.28 9.61 7.80
C TYR A 667 16.66 8.63 8.90
N LYS A 668 17.84 8.00 8.82
CA LYS A 668 18.33 7.06 9.84
C LYS A 668 18.43 7.70 11.23
N ASN A 669 18.82 8.96 11.29
CA ASN A 669 18.93 9.69 12.55
C ASN A 669 17.59 10.25 13.03
N SER A 670 16.57 10.30 12.16
CA SER A 670 15.21 10.64 12.58
C SER A 670 14.60 9.49 13.38
N SER A 671 14.17 9.79 14.60
CA SER A 671 13.54 8.85 15.54
C SER A 671 12.23 8.25 15.02
N ALA A 672 11.56 8.91 14.08
CA ALA A 672 10.40 8.36 13.35
C ALA A 672 10.71 7.05 12.61
N PHE A 673 11.98 6.77 12.27
CA PHE A 673 12.43 5.52 11.67
C PHE A 673 12.95 4.50 12.71
N LYS A 674 13.22 4.93 13.95
CA LYS A 674 13.73 4.05 15.03
C LYS A 674 12.60 3.37 15.83
N GLU A 675 11.38 3.86 15.71
CA GLU A 675 10.20 3.35 16.45
C GLU A 675 9.38 2.31 15.66
N TYR A 676 9.78 1.97 14.42
CA TYR A 676 9.13 0.94 13.59
C TYR A 676 10.06 -0.22 13.24
#